data_AF-A0A255R2G1-F1
#
_entry.id   AF-A0A255R2G1-F1
#
_cell.length_a   1.000
_cell.length_b   1.000
_cell.length_c   1.000
_cell.angle_alpha   90.00
_cell.angle_beta   90.00
_cell.angle_gamma   90.00
#
_symmetry.space_group_name_H-M   'P 1'
#
loop_
_entity.id
_entity.type
_entity.pdbx_description
1 polymer ?
#
loop_
_entity_poly.entity_id
_entity_poly.type
_entity_poly.pdbx_seq_one_letter_code
_entity_poly.pdbx_strand_id
1 'polypeptide(L)'
;MNRAIQQACELAHRSSHEFLMPEHVLLALCQIAPSFVNVLKQSLDCQPGELAEDVEKWLASQEKAPKPVDLELSSSMRRIFTICKGENADRVLCVTSFIEAMMRDAECMGTYLLTKHIKVTEVFLLLSLHEYCDAKDSYVAEEELDDDLDDLEDDDLDDDDLEDDDEMMGGPSDFASSSDWKQWTTDITAEATDHLPIIGREAELDRTIEVLCRMEKNNPLHIGEPGVGKTALIYGLAQRIAKGHVPYRLQKAHIYSIEMGQLMAGAQFRGEFEKRLKDVLDGATAQGNSVIYLDEIHLMMGGEQAQSDSISAFDVMKPYLDRGKLRFIGSTTYEAFNRTLAKSKAVTRRFQQIDIKEPSVEDTLRIVEALLPTFQNYHNVIYRKDAWTYAVESSARLITNRQLPDKAIDIIDEAGAYLEVHPRNRLHNYVTKSLVDEILNKVCRIDADALKEADNNSLKDLVTQMKSQIYGQDKAIERLTDAVMMAKAGLTDSDKPMASLLFVGPTGVGKTEVARVLARQLGVELVRFDMSEYAEKHTVAKLIGSPAGYVGYDDGGLLTSAIRKTPNCVLLLDEIEKAHSDIYNILLQVMDYARLTDNRGQQADFHHVIIIMTSNAGAQYASQASVGFTGHVSRGEAMRQQVKRVFKPEFINRLTDIVTFRDMDKTMATLILRKKLALLSDKLGQRQVKLTVSQQAFDRLLTLGFTPEYGAREMDRVIGNNIKPLLMRALLFGSLSKGGIATVDCKDGVFVVK
;
A
#
# COMPACT_ATOMS: atom_id res chain seq x y z
N MET A 1 -11.91 -32.39 3.64
CA MET A 1 -10.51 -32.32 3.15
C MET A 1 -9.59 -33.42 3.67
N ASN A 2 -9.47 -33.65 5.00
CA ASN A 2 -8.54 -34.64 5.56
C ASN A 2 -8.70 -36.07 4.97
N ARG A 3 -9.94 -36.53 4.73
CA ARG A 3 -10.22 -37.81 4.05
C ARG A 3 -9.67 -37.85 2.61
N ALA A 4 -9.75 -36.75 1.87
CA ALA A 4 -9.20 -36.64 0.50
C ALA A 4 -7.67 -36.70 0.51
N ILE A 5 -7.01 -36.10 1.50
CA ILE A 5 -5.55 -36.20 1.64
C ILE A 5 -5.13 -37.64 1.99
N GLN A 6 -5.84 -38.32 2.89
CA GLN A 6 -5.56 -39.72 3.23
C GLN A 6 -5.68 -40.63 2.00
N GLN A 7 -6.76 -40.49 1.22
CA GLN A 7 -6.92 -41.25 -0.01
C GLN A 7 -5.90 -40.89 -1.09
N ALA A 8 -5.51 -39.61 -1.20
CA ALA A 8 -4.45 -39.20 -2.11
C ALA A 8 -3.11 -39.87 -1.75
N CYS A 9 -2.81 -40.01 -0.46
CA CYS A 9 -1.67 -40.79 0.00
C CYS A 9 -1.79 -42.26 -0.43
N GLU A 10 -2.95 -42.90 -0.24
CA GLU A 10 -3.15 -44.28 -0.71
C GLU A 10 -2.98 -44.44 -2.22
N LEU A 11 -3.52 -43.50 -3.02
CA LEU A 11 -3.39 -43.49 -4.47
C LEU A 11 -1.91 -43.38 -4.90
N ALA A 12 -1.14 -42.53 -4.23
CA ALA A 12 0.29 -42.39 -4.49
C ALA A 12 1.07 -43.68 -4.16
N HIS A 13 0.75 -44.34 -3.03
CA HIS A 13 1.36 -45.62 -2.66
C HIS A 13 0.98 -46.75 -3.63
N ARG A 14 -0.28 -46.85 -4.05
CA ARG A 14 -0.74 -47.85 -5.03
C ARG A 14 -0.10 -47.67 -6.40
N SER A 15 0.20 -46.42 -6.77
CA SER A 15 0.84 -46.06 -8.04
C SER A 15 2.37 -46.15 -7.98
N SER A 16 2.94 -46.47 -6.82
CA SER A 16 4.38 -46.44 -6.53
C SER A 16 5.03 -45.09 -6.83
N HIS A 17 4.36 -43.97 -6.53
CA HIS A 17 4.94 -42.64 -6.70
C HIS A 17 5.76 -42.24 -5.48
N GLU A 18 6.93 -41.62 -5.71
CA GLU A 18 7.81 -41.11 -4.63
C GLU A 18 7.21 -39.87 -3.94
N PHE A 19 6.42 -39.08 -4.68
CA PHE A 19 5.87 -37.81 -4.21
C PHE A 19 4.34 -37.78 -4.17
N LEU A 20 3.80 -37.21 -3.09
CA LEU A 20 2.42 -36.75 -3.03
C LEU A 20 2.30 -35.44 -3.81
N MET A 21 1.59 -35.51 -4.93
CA MET A 21 1.33 -34.39 -5.83
C MET A 21 -0.11 -33.88 -5.73
N PRO A 22 -0.40 -32.61 -6.07
CA PRO A 22 -1.75 -32.02 -6.02
C PRO A 22 -2.79 -32.80 -6.86
N GLU A 23 -2.34 -33.44 -7.93
CA GLU A 23 -3.17 -34.23 -8.84
C GLU A 23 -3.73 -35.49 -8.17
N HIS A 24 -3.01 -36.07 -7.20
CA HIS A 24 -3.55 -37.17 -6.38
C HIS A 24 -4.71 -36.70 -5.51
N VAL A 25 -4.62 -35.46 -4.99
CA VAL A 25 -5.68 -34.85 -4.19
C VAL A 25 -6.86 -34.48 -5.07
N LEU A 26 -6.61 -33.94 -6.26
CA LEU A 26 -7.67 -33.66 -7.25
C LEU A 26 -8.42 -34.94 -7.64
N LEU A 27 -7.70 -36.04 -7.90
CA LEU A 27 -8.32 -37.34 -8.19
C LEU A 27 -9.13 -37.87 -7.00
N ALA A 28 -8.58 -37.77 -5.78
CA ALA A 28 -9.32 -38.15 -4.57
C ALA A 28 -10.59 -37.31 -4.39
N LEU A 29 -10.54 -36.00 -4.62
CA LEU A 29 -11.71 -35.12 -4.55
C LEU A 29 -12.79 -35.52 -5.58
N CYS A 30 -12.40 -35.86 -6.82
CA CYS A 30 -13.34 -36.38 -7.81
C CYS A 30 -14.00 -37.71 -7.41
N GLN A 31 -13.35 -38.52 -6.56
CA GLN A 31 -13.84 -39.84 -6.15
C GLN A 31 -14.69 -39.81 -4.88
N ILE A 32 -14.33 -38.98 -3.89
CA ILE A 32 -14.94 -39.05 -2.54
C ILE A 32 -15.53 -37.76 -2.01
N ALA A 33 -15.53 -36.67 -2.77
CA ALA A 33 -16.19 -35.43 -2.37
C ALA A 33 -17.45 -35.19 -3.23
N PRO A 34 -18.64 -35.67 -2.81
CA PRO A 34 -19.89 -35.48 -3.56
C PRO A 34 -20.22 -34.00 -3.78
N SER A 35 -19.89 -33.13 -2.82
CA SER A 35 -20.03 -31.68 -2.94
C SER A 35 -19.19 -31.13 -4.10
N PHE A 36 -17.92 -31.53 -4.18
CA PHE A 36 -17.03 -31.14 -5.27
C PHE A 36 -17.50 -31.66 -6.64
N VAL A 37 -17.93 -32.92 -6.70
CA VAL A 37 -18.45 -33.55 -7.93
C VAL A 37 -19.74 -32.86 -8.40
N ASN A 38 -20.62 -32.46 -7.49
CA ASN A 38 -21.84 -31.72 -7.81
C ASN A 38 -21.53 -30.33 -8.36
N VAL A 39 -20.55 -29.62 -7.80
CA VAL A 39 -20.09 -28.33 -8.32
C VAL A 39 -19.56 -28.44 -9.74
N LEU A 40 -18.71 -29.46 -9.99
CA LEU A 40 -18.19 -29.71 -11.33
C LEU A 40 -19.31 -29.97 -12.35
N LYS A 41 -20.33 -30.76 -11.99
CA LYS A 41 -21.45 -31.09 -12.90
C LYS A 41 -22.46 -29.96 -13.09
N GLN A 42 -22.93 -29.36 -11.98
CA GLN A 42 -24.07 -28.46 -12.00
C GLN A 42 -23.68 -27.03 -12.34
N SER A 43 -22.53 -26.58 -11.83
CA SER A 43 -22.10 -25.19 -11.98
C SER A 43 -21.12 -25.01 -13.14
N LEU A 44 -20.27 -26.01 -13.41
CA LEU A 44 -19.10 -25.82 -14.28
C LEU A 44 -19.18 -26.54 -15.63
N ASP A 45 -20.31 -27.20 -15.92
CA ASP A 45 -20.52 -28.02 -17.14
C ASP A 45 -19.36 -29.02 -17.39
N CYS A 46 -18.73 -29.48 -16.30
CA CYS A 46 -17.58 -30.38 -16.32
C CYS A 46 -18.05 -31.80 -16.01
N GLN A 47 -17.66 -32.77 -16.83
CA GLN A 47 -17.91 -34.19 -16.56
C GLN A 47 -16.81 -34.72 -15.62
N PRO A 48 -17.09 -34.99 -14.33
CA PRO A 48 -16.04 -35.35 -13.37
C PRO A 48 -15.36 -36.68 -13.67
N GLY A 49 -16.07 -37.57 -14.39
CA GLY A 49 -15.50 -38.83 -14.88
C GLY A 49 -14.40 -38.61 -15.92
N GLU A 50 -14.59 -37.68 -16.87
CA GLU A 50 -13.58 -37.36 -17.88
C GLU A 50 -12.36 -36.66 -17.27
N LEU A 51 -12.59 -35.76 -16.30
CA LEU A 51 -11.52 -35.12 -15.53
C LEU A 51 -10.73 -36.16 -14.72
N ALA A 52 -11.42 -37.08 -14.03
CA ALA A 52 -10.77 -38.13 -13.24
C ALA A 52 -9.94 -39.07 -14.13
N GLU A 53 -10.46 -39.48 -15.30
CA GLU A 53 -9.72 -40.29 -16.26
C GLU A 53 -8.46 -39.60 -16.79
N ASP A 54 -8.55 -38.30 -17.11
CA ASP A 54 -7.39 -37.55 -17.62
C ASP A 54 -6.32 -37.34 -16.53
N VAL A 55 -6.74 -37.11 -15.29
CA VAL A 55 -5.84 -37.06 -14.13
C VAL A 55 -5.19 -38.43 -13.89
N GLU A 56 -5.95 -39.52 -13.96
CA GLU A 56 -5.43 -40.88 -13.80
C GLU A 56 -4.45 -41.27 -14.91
N LYS A 57 -4.75 -40.92 -16.18
CA LYS A 57 -3.83 -41.11 -17.31
C LYS A 57 -2.53 -40.34 -17.11
N TRP A 58 -2.60 -39.10 -16.63
CA TRP A 58 -1.41 -38.30 -16.35
C TRP A 58 -0.58 -38.87 -15.19
N LEU A 59 -1.23 -39.28 -14.10
CA LEU A 59 -0.59 -39.93 -12.96
C LEU A 59 0.10 -41.24 -13.39
N ALA A 60 -0.56 -42.05 -14.24
CA ALA A 60 0.02 -43.27 -14.77
C ALA A 60 1.26 -43.06 -15.66
N SER A 61 1.42 -41.86 -16.23
CA SER A 61 2.61 -41.50 -17.02
C SER A 61 3.80 -41.00 -16.19
N GLN A 62 3.63 -40.81 -14.88
CA GLN A 62 4.71 -40.36 -14.00
C GLN A 62 5.68 -41.50 -13.64
N GLU A 63 6.91 -41.12 -13.29
CA GLU A 63 7.94 -42.08 -12.91
C GLU A 63 7.57 -42.82 -11.60
N LYS A 64 7.68 -44.15 -11.63
CA LYS A 64 7.41 -45.01 -10.48
C LYS A 64 8.70 -45.30 -9.73
N ALA A 65 8.65 -45.17 -8.41
CA ALA A 65 9.74 -45.50 -7.53
C ALA A 65 10.08 -47.00 -7.64
N PRO A 66 11.37 -47.36 -7.78
CA PRO A 66 11.79 -48.75 -7.93
C PRO A 66 11.65 -49.60 -6.66
N LYS A 67 11.40 -48.98 -5.50
CA LYS A 67 11.12 -49.60 -4.20
C LYS A 67 10.09 -48.75 -3.43
N PRO A 68 9.35 -49.31 -2.45
CA PRO A 68 8.51 -48.50 -1.58
C PRO A 68 9.39 -47.52 -0.80
N VAL A 69 9.15 -46.22 -0.98
CA VAL A 69 9.81 -45.12 -0.27
C VAL A 69 8.77 -44.40 0.56
N ASP A 70 9.18 -43.80 1.68
CA ASP A 70 8.31 -42.91 2.44
C ASP A 70 7.86 -41.74 1.56
N LEU A 71 6.55 -41.53 1.51
CA LEU A 71 5.93 -40.55 0.61
C LEU A 71 6.33 -39.12 1.01
N GLU A 72 7.03 -38.41 0.13
CA GLU A 72 7.38 -37.00 0.35
C GLU A 72 6.39 -36.05 -0.34
N LEU A 73 6.24 -34.82 0.17
CA LEU A 73 5.46 -33.80 -0.53
C LEU A 73 6.23 -33.27 -1.74
N SER A 74 5.59 -33.19 -2.91
CA SER A 74 6.17 -32.55 -4.09
C SER A 74 6.39 -31.04 -3.88
N SER A 75 7.23 -30.41 -4.70
CA SER A 75 7.48 -28.97 -4.64
C SER A 75 6.18 -28.15 -4.79
N SER A 76 5.33 -28.52 -5.74
CA SER A 76 4.02 -27.88 -5.97
C SER A 76 3.09 -28.07 -4.76
N MET A 77 3.05 -29.27 -4.18
CA MET A 77 2.24 -29.55 -2.99
C MET A 77 2.70 -28.74 -1.76
N ARG A 78 4.02 -28.57 -1.57
CA ARG A 78 4.57 -27.71 -0.50
C ARG A 78 4.21 -26.24 -0.69
N ARG A 79 4.24 -25.74 -1.93
CA ARG A 79 3.85 -24.36 -2.24
C ARG A 79 2.37 -24.13 -1.97
N ILE A 80 1.50 -25.03 -2.41
CA ILE A 80 0.05 -24.97 -2.16
C ILE A 80 -0.24 -24.92 -0.66
N PHE A 81 0.35 -25.83 0.14
CA PHE A 81 0.17 -25.76 1.60
C PHE A 81 0.73 -24.49 2.24
N THR A 82 1.80 -23.92 1.68
CA THR A 82 2.35 -22.64 2.16
C THR A 82 1.40 -21.49 1.86
N ILE A 83 0.79 -21.48 0.67
CA ILE A 83 -0.24 -20.50 0.29
C ILE A 83 -1.46 -20.62 1.21
N CYS A 84 -1.95 -21.85 1.46
CA CYS A 84 -3.06 -22.06 2.38
C CYS A 84 -2.75 -21.60 3.82
N LYS A 85 -1.49 -21.70 4.28
CA LYS A 85 -1.06 -21.26 5.63
C LYS A 85 -0.80 -19.76 5.75
N GLY A 86 -0.45 -19.09 4.65
CA GLY A 86 -0.11 -17.67 4.62
C GLY A 86 -1.29 -16.72 4.86
N GLU A 87 -2.52 -17.21 4.72
CA GLU A 87 -3.73 -16.38 4.80
C GLU A 87 -4.41 -16.37 6.18
N ASN A 88 -4.03 -17.25 7.11
CA ASN A 88 -4.28 -17.18 8.57
C ASN A 88 -3.79 -18.49 9.21
N ALA A 89 -2.98 -18.42 10.27
CA ALA A 89 -2.36 -19.60 10.89
C ALA A 89 -3.37 -20.60 11.53
N ASP A 90 -4.62 -20.17 11.77
CA ASP A 90 -5.67 -20.94 12.44
C ASP A 90 -6.80 -21.43 11.52
N ARG A 91 -6.70 -21.24 10.19
CA ARG A 91 -7.74 -21.73 9.26
C ARG A 91 -7.60 -23.24 9.01
N VAL A 92 -8.70 -23.98 9.22
CA VAL A 92 -8.82 -25.38 8.84
C VAL A 92 -8.72 -25.50 7.31
N LEU A 93 -7.87 -26.39 6.81
CA LEU A 93 -7.71 -26.63 5.38
C LEU A 93 -9.01 -27.22 4.80
N CYS A 94 -9.76 -26.41 4.05
CA CYS A 94 -10.97 -26.81 3.33
C CYS A 94 -10.69 -27.07 1.84
N VAL A 95 -11.63 -27.72 1.15
CA VAL A 95 -11.49 -28.09 -0.27
C VAL A 95 -11.34 -26.85 -1.15
N THR A 96 -12.07 -25.77 -0.83
CA THR A 96 -12.02 -24.47 -1.53
C THR A 96 -10.64 -23.85 -1.45
N SER A 97 -10.10 -23.70 -0.24
CA SER A 97 -8.76 -23.15 -0.01
C SER A 97 -7.64 -23.93 -0.72
N PHE A 98 -7.80 -25.25 -0.86
CA PHE A 98 -6.83 -26.10 -1.55
C PHE A 98 -6.87 -25.90 -3.08
N ILE A 99 -8.07 -25.90 -3.68
CA ILE A 99 -8.22 -25.67 -5.12
C ILE A 99 -7.78 -24.25 -5.48
N GLU A 100 -8.09 -23.25 -4.67
CA GLU A 100 -7.63 -21.88 -4.87
C GLU A 100 -6.09 -21.77 -4.84
N ALA A 101 -5.46 -22.36 -3.83
CA ALA A 101 -4.00 -22.37 -3.75
C ALA A 101 -3.36 -23.16 -4.89
N MET A 102 -4.01 -24.23 -5.37
CA MET A 102 -3.59 -24.99 -6.55
C MET A 102 -3.63 -24.11 -7.81
N MET A 103 -4.72 -23.37 -8.01
CA MET A 103 -4.90 -22.49 -9.18
C MET A 103 -3.89 -21.34 -9.23
N ARG A 104 -3.51 -20.80 -8.06
CA ARG A 104 -2.47 -19.76 -7.95
C ARG A 104 -1.07 -20.27 -8.29
N ASP A 105 -0.82 -21.57 -8.26
CA ASP A 105 0.45 -22.17 -8.70
C ASP A 105 0.41 -22.46 -10.21
N ALA A 106 0.96 -21.53 -11.01
CA ALA A 106 1.00 -21.63 -12.46
C ALA A 106 1.81 -22.83 -13.00
N GLU A 107 2.61 -23.49 -12.15
CA GLU A 107 3.37 -24.71 -12.50
C GLU A 107 2.61 -26.00 -12.14
N CYS A 108 1.42 -25.93 -11.54
CA CYS A 108 0.65 -27.11 -11.16
C CYS A 108 -0.10 -27.71 -12.36
N MET A 109 0.14 -29.00 -12.64
CA MET A 109 -0.54 -29.70 -13.72
C MET A 109 -2.03 -29.92 -13.40
N GLY A 110 -2.37 -30.08 -12.12
CA GLY A 110 -3.75 -30.13 -11.65
C GLY A 110 -4.58 -28.93 -12.10
N THR A 111 -4.01 -27.72 -12.09
CA THR A 111 -4.65 -26.50 -12.60
C THR A 111 -4.90 -26.58 -14.11
N TYR A 112 -3.91 -27.05 -14.88
CA TYR A 112 -4.07 -27.23 -16.32
C TYR A 112 -5.14 -28.28 -16.66
N LEU A 113 -5.14 -29.43 -15.99
CA LEU A 113 -6.13 -30.49 -16.22
C LEU A 113 -7.54 -30.03 -15.83
N LEU A 114 -7.67 -29.31 -14.71
CA LEU A 114 -8.95 -28.78 -14.26
C LEU A 114 -9.49 -27.71 -15.23
N THR A 115 -8.65 -26.77 -15.65
CA THR A 115 -9.05 -25.70 -16.60
C THR A 115 -9.30 -26.22 -18.02
N LYS A 116 -8.65 -27.31 -18.46
CA LYS A 116 -8.94 -27.98 -19.74
C LYS A 116 -10.39 -28.48 -19.82
N HIS A 117 -10.95 -28.92 -18.69
CA HIS A 117 -12.28 -29.53 -18.61
C HIS A 117 -13.38 -28.54 -18.21
N ILE A 118 -13.02 -27.30 -17.89
CA ILE A 118 -13.94 -26.28 -17.43
C ILE A 118 -14.01 -25.16 -18.47
N LYS A 119 -15.21 -24.83 -18.94
CA LYS A 119 -15.45 -23.78 -19.95
C LYS A 119 -15.71 -22.40 -19.35
N VAL A 120 -15.62 -22.26 -18.03
CA VAL A 120 -15.87 -21.01 -17.30
C VAL A 120 -14.55 -20.34 -16.89
N THR A 121 -14.63 -19.07 -16.51
CA THR A 121 -13.48 -18.34 -15.96
C THR A 121 -13.08 -18.90 -14.60
N GLU A 122 -11.79 -18.77 -14.26
CA GLU A 122 -11.23 -19.13 -12.95
C GLU A 122 -12.00 -18.51 -11.77
N VAL A 123 -12.47 -17.27 -11.94
CA VAL A 123 -13.30 -16.57 -10.95
C VAL A 123 -14.62 -17.30 -10.69
N PHE A 124 -15.28 -17.81 -11.74
CA PHE A 124 -16.54 -18.52 -11.60
C PHE A 124 -16.37 -19.91 -10.96
N LEU A 125 -15.25 -20.59 -11.24
CA LEU A 125 -14.87 -21.83 -10.57
C LEU A 125 -14.72 -21.64 -9.05
N LEU A 126 -13.98 -20.62 -8.63
CA LEU A 126 -13.77 -20.34 -7.21
C LEU A 126 -15.06 -19.92 -6.49
N LEU A 127 -15.91 -19.13 -7.14
CA LEU A 127 -17.23 -18.77 -6.63
C LEU A 127 -18.13 -20.00 -6.44
N SER A 128 -18.20 -20.86 -7.45
CA SER A 128 -19.04 -22.08 -7.40
C SER A 128 -18.58 -23.06 -6.31
N LEU A 129 -17.26 -23.15 -6.10
CA LEU A 129 -16.69 -23.98 -5.03
C LEU A 129 -17.00 -23.40 -3.64
N HIS A 130 -16.88 -22.09 -3.44
CA HIS A 130 -17.22 -21.46 -2.16
C HIS A 130 -18.71 -21.56 -1.82
N GLU A 131 -19.59 -21.45 -2.81
CA GLU A 131 -21.05 -21.54 -2.61
C GLU A 131 -21.50 -22.94 -2.14
N TYR A 132 -20.88 -24.01 -2.66
CA TYR A 132 -21.36 -25.38 -2.44
C TYR A 132 -20.51 -26.20 -1.45
N CYS A 133 -19.21 -25.96 -1.35
CA CYS A 133 -18.35 -26.72 -0.45
C CYS A 133 -18.35 -26.17 0.98
N ASP A 134 -18.47 -24.85 1.19
CA ASP A 134 -18.50 -24.26 2.54
C ASP A 134 -19.91 -24.26 3.18
N ALA A 135 -20.98 -24.35 2.38
CA ALA A 135 -22.37 -24.38 2.88
C ALA A 135 -22.82 -25.72 3.49
N LYS A 136 -22.09 -26.83 3.25
CA LYS A 136 -22.45 -28.17 3.78
C LYS A 136 -21.46 -28.76 4.80
N ASP A 137 -20.25 -28.23 4.90
CA ASP A 137 -19.29 -28.61 5.95
C ASP A 137 -19.65 -27.97 7.32
N SER A 138 -20.64 -27.06 7.37
CA SER A 138 -21.14 -26.44 8.62
C SER A 138 -22.13 -27.29 9.42
N TYR A 139 -22.52 -28.48 8.93
CA TYR A 139 -23.51 -29.35 9.58
C TYR A 139 -22.94 -30.68 10.11
N VAL A 140 -21.62 -30.84 10.18
CA VAL A 140 -21.00 -32.04 10.77
C VAL A 140 -20.05 -31.65 11.89
N ALA A 141 -20.62 -31.07 12.94
CA ALA A 141 -19.93 -30.91 14.23
C ALA A 141 -20.95 -30.87 15.37
N GLU A 142 -21.86 -31.85 15.45
CA GLU A 142 -22.58 -32.17 16.68
C GLU A 142 -23.05 -33.64 16.64
N GLU A 143 -22.38 -34.42 17.49
CA GLU A 143 -22.81 -35.63 18.22
C GLU A 143 -23.31 -36.89 17.47
N GLU A 144 -22.53 -37.97 17.64
CA GLU A 144 -23.04 -39.34 17.75
C GLU A 144 -23.94 -39.44 18.99
N LEU A 145 -25.17 -39.89 18.82
CA LEU A 145 -25.89 -40.77 19.75
C LEU A 145 -27.04 -41.46 18.99
N ASP A 146 -27.05 -42.77 19.11
CA ASP A 146 -27.98 -43.72 18.51
C ASP A 146 -29.46 -43.34 18.71
N ASP A 147 -30.30 -43.57 17.70
CA ASP A 147 -31.36 -44.57 17.84
C ASP A 147 -31.94 -44.98 16.48
N ASP A 148 -32.30 -46.24 16.47
CA ASP A 148 -32.63 -47.15 15.39
C ASP A 148 -33.98 -46.90 14.68
N LEU A 149 -33.99 -47.33 13.41
CA LEU A 149 -35.05 -48.08 12.71
C LEU A 149 -36.36 -47.40 12.23
N ASP A 150 -36.56 -47.63 10.93
CA ASP A 150 -37.76 -48.14 10.25
C ASP A 150 -38.85 -47.20 9.69
N ASP A 151 -38.95 -47.31 8.36
CA ASP A 151 -40.13 -47.71 7.58
C ASP A 151 -41.13 -46.70 6.97
N LEU A 152 -41.22 -46.84 5.63
CA LEU A 152 -42.42 -46.94 4.76
C LEU A 152 -43.26 -45.66 4.55
N GLU A 153 -43.28 -45.13 3.33
CA GLU A 153 -44.22 -45.41 2.21
C GLU A 153 -45.37 -44.39 2.16
N ASP A 154 -45.41 -43.71 1.01
CA ASP A 154 -46.53 -43.56 0.08
C ASP A 154 -47.89 -42.96 0.49
N ASP A 155 -48.30 -42.07 -0.42
CA ASP A 155 -49.60 -41.99 -1.09
C ASP A 155 -50.73 -41.07 -0.59
N ASP A 156 -51.13 -40.24 -1.56
CA ASP A 156 -52.49 -39.99 -2.07
C ASP A 156 -53.39 -38.98 -1.35
N LEU A 157 -53.77 -37.88 -2.05
CA LEU A 157 -54.97 -37.72 -2.92
C LEU A 157 -56.26 -37.80 -2.06
N ASP A 158 -57.27 -36.94 -2.15
CA ASP A 158 -57.75 -36.08 -3.22
C ASP A 158 -58.88 -35.17 -2.65
N ASP A 159 -59.43 -34.35 -3.53
CA ASP A 159 -60.83 -33.91 -3.64
C ASP A 159 -61.29 -32.55 -3.07
N ASP A 160 -61.43 -31.64 -4.04
CA ASP A 160 -62.67 -31.00 -4.50
C ASP A 160 -63.45 -30.03 -3.58
N ASP A 161 -63.53 -28.77 -4.03
CA ASP A 161 -64.80 -28.18 -4.49
C ASP A 161 -64.64 -26.76 -5.09
N LEU A 162 -64.86 -26.70 -6.41
CA LEU A 162 -65.64 -25.77 -7.26
C LEU A 162 -65.83 -24.25 -6.94
N GLU A 163 -65.61 -23.48 -8.03
CA GLU A 163 -66.41 -22.38 -8.59
C GLU A 163 -66.31 -20.91 -8.08
N ASP A 164 -65.66 -20.10 -8.93
CA ASP A 164 -66.02 -18.80 -9.54
C ASP A 164 -66.77 -17.66 -8.81
N ASP A 165 -66.19 -16.47 -9.06
CA ASP A 165 -66.76 -15.11 -9.23
C ASP A 165 -66.98 -14.14 -8.05
N ASP A 166 -66.20 -13.04 -8.14
CA ASP A 166 -66.49 -11.62 -7.90
C ASP A 166 -67.36 -11.20 -6.69
N GLU A 167 -66.75 -10.52 -5.71
CA GLU A 167 -67.04 -9.11 -5.40
C GLU A 167 -66.27 -8.61 -4.15
N MET A 168 -65.77 -7.38 -4.29
CA MET A 168 -65.27 -6.43 -3.29
C MET A 168 -65.64 -6.68 -1.81
N MET A 169 -64.65 -6.82 -0.92
CA MET A 169 -64.77 -6.40 0.48
C MET A 169 -63.42 -6.05 1.12
N GLY A 170 -63.42 -4.94 1.86
CA GLY A 170 -62.31 -4.53 2.71
C GLY A 170 -62.39 -5.12 4.12
N GLY A 171 -61.22 -5.54 4.62
CA GLY A 171 -60.77 -5.58 6.03
C GLY A 171 -61.03 -6.85 6.83
N PRO A 172 -60.27 -7.16 7.91
CA PRO A 172 -58.92 -6.70 8.31
C PRO A 172 -57.92 -7.85 8.63
N SER A 173 -56.62 -7.50 8.61
CA SER A 173 -55.47 -8.09 9.32
C SER A 173 -55.34 -9.62 9.48
N ASP A 174 -54.32 -10.20 8.84
CA ASP A 174 -53.14 -10.74 9.56
C ASP A 174 -52.13 -11.34 8.58
N PHE A 175 -51.04 -10.60 8.31
CA PHE A 175 -49.69 -11.11 8.01
C PHE A 175 -48.74 -9.90 7.91
N ALA A 176 -48.60 -9.18 9.03
CA ALA A 176 -47.50 -8.25 9.25
C ALA A 176 -46.50 -8.94 10.18
N SER A 177 -45.55 -9.68 9.62
CA SER A 177 -44.27 -9.87 10.29
C SER A 177 -43.51 -8.55 10.12
N SER A 178 -43.53 -7.70 11.14
CA SER A 178 -42.74 -6.47 11.16
C SER A 178 -41.26 -6.84 11.07
N SER A 179 -40.61 -6.60 9.93
CA SER A 179 -39.15 -6.57 9.91
C SER A 179 -38.70 -5.36 10.72
N ASP A 180 -37.98 -5.61 11.81
CA ASP A 180 -37.46 -4.55 12.69
C ASP A 180 -36.26 -3.88 12.01
N TRP A 181 -36.50 -3.07 10.99
CA TRP A 181 -35.46 -2.39 10.19
C TRP A 181 -34.55 -1.49 11.04
N LYS A 182 -35.01 -1.10 12.23
CA LYS A 182 -34.23 -0.30 13.18
C LYS A 182 -32.99 -1.04 13.68
N GLN A 183 -32.99 -2.38 13.64
CA GLN A 183 -31.84 -3.19 14.05
C GLN A 183 -30.59 -2.97 13.17
N TRP A 184 -30.74 -2.38 11.98
CA TRP A 184 -29.64 -2.08 11.05
C TRP A 184 -29.31 -0.58 10.99
N THR A 185 -29.86 0.22 11.90
CA THR A 185 -29.67 1.67 11.93
C THR A 185 -29.44 2.17 13.35
N THR A 186 -28.61 3.21 13.49
CA THR A 186 -28.42 3.90 14.77
C THR A 186 -29.24 5.20 14.78
N ASP A 187 -30.13 5.39 15.77
CA ASP A 187 -30.88 6.65 15.91
C ASP A 187 -30.00 7.71 16.59
N ILE A 188 -29.35 8.55 15.78
CA ILE A 188 -28.49 9.65 16.24
C ILE A 188 -29.31 10.66 17.07
N THR A 189 -30.61 10.77 16.84
CA THR A 189 -31.47 11.72 17.57
C THR A 189 -31.73 11.25 18.99
N ALA A 190 -31.76 9.93 19.22
CA ALA A 190 -31.87 9.36 20.56
C ALA A 190 -30.59 9.55 21.39
N GLU A 191 -29.42 9.49 20.74
CA GLU A 191 -28.10 9.64 21.40
C GLU A 191 -27.66 11.11 21.56
N ALA A 192 -28.40 12.06 20.98
CA ALA A 192 -28.01 13.46 20.87
C ALA A 192 -27.76 14.16 22.22
N THR A 193 -28.41 13.72 23.30
CA THR A 193 -28.26 14.30 24.65
C THR A 193 -26.92 13.99 25.31
N ASP A 194 -26.25 12.92 24.91
CA ASP A 194 -25.02 12.46 25.54
C ASP A 194 -23.75 13.04 24.88
N HIS A 195 -23.92 13.77 23.78
CA HIS A 195 -22.83 14.31 22.99
C HIS A 195 -22.59 15.81 23.26
N LEU A 196 -21.36 16.26 23.05
CA LEU A 196 -20.98 17.66 23.29
C LEU A 196 -21.65 18.60 22.29
N PRO A 197 -21.92 19.86 22.70
CA PRO A 197 -22.46 20.86 21.79
C PRO A 197 -21.46 21.17 20.68
N ILE A 198 -21.98 21.40 19.47
CA ILE A 198 -21.16 21.85 18.36
C ILE A 198 -20.60 23.26 18.62
N ILE A 199 -19.32 23.48 18.29
CA ILE A 199 -18.62 24.75 18.53
C ILE A 199 -18.00 25.22 17.22
N GLY A 200 -18.24 26.48 16.85
CA GLY A 200 -17.56 27.14 15.73
C GLY A 200 -17.94 26.61 14.35
N ARG A 201 -19.07 25.88 14.25
CA ARG A 201 -19.60 25.32 12.99
C ARG A 201 -21.08 25.65 12.77
N GLU A 202 -21.52 26.78 13.30
CA GLU A 202 -22.92 27.21 13.22
C GLU A 202 -23.34 27.50 11.77
N ALA A 203 -22.45 28.08 10.97
CA ALA A 203 -22.75 28.42 9.57
C ALA A 203 -22.95 27.18 8.70
N GLU A 204 -22.12 26.15 8.84
CA GLU A 204 -22.27 24.87 8.13
C GLU A 204 -23.53 24.12 8.57
N LEU A 205 -23.85 24.19 9.86
CA LEU A 205 -25.06 23.59 10.42
C LEU A 205 -26.33 24.30 9.91
N ASP A 206 -26.35 25.63 9.95
CA ASP A 206 -27.44 26.44 9.39
C ASP A 206 -27.62 26.15 7.91
N ARG A 207 -26.51 26.06 7.16
CA ARG A 207 -26.55 25.69 5.75
C ARG A 207 -27.11 24.29 5.53
N THR A 208 -26.80 23.34 6.40
CA THR A 208 -27.34 21.97 6.34
C THR A 208 -28.86 21.98 6.54
N ILE A 209 -29.35 22.74 7.52
CA ILE A 209 -30.79 22.95 7.79
C ILE A 209 -31.49 23.61 6.59
N GLU A 210 -30.90 24.66 6.04
CA GLU A 210 -31.42 25.34 4.84
C GLU A 210 -31.61 24.36 3.69
N VAL A 211 -30.59 23.53 3.42
CA VAL A 211 -30.64 22.52 2.36
C VAL A 211 -31.74 21.50 2.62
N LEU A 212 -31.83 20.94 3.82
CA LEU A 212 -32.87 19.97 4.19
C LEU A 212 -34.30 20.51 4.05
N CYS A 213 -34.49 21.83 4.16
CA CYS A 213 -35.77 22.49 4.00
C CYS A 213 -36.14 22.84 2.53
N ARG A 214 -35.22 22.68 1.57
CA ARG A 214 -35.48 22.96 0.15
C ARG A 214 -36.54 22.01 -0.42
N MET A 215 -37.23 22.48 -1.46
CA MET A 215 -38.16 21.66 -2.25
C MET A 215 -37.43 20.70 -3.21
N GLU A 216 -36.33 21.17 -3.80
CA GLU A 216 -35.45 20.39 -4.67
C GLU A 216 -34.00 20.49 -4.18
N LYS A 217 -33.20 19.45 -4.44
CA LYS A 217 -31.82 19.32 -3.94
C LYS A 217 -31.77 19.46 -2.42
N ASN A 218 -32.64 18.73 -1.75
CA ASN A 218 -32.83 18.79 -0.31
C ASN A 218 -31.92 17.82 0.47
N ASN A 219 -30.92 17.25 -0.18
CA ASN A 219 -29.96 16.35 0.44
C ASN A 219 -28.60 17.06 0.58
N PRO A 220 -28.16 17.44 1.78
CA PRO A 220 -26.82 17.99 1.98
C PRO A 220 -25.74 16.91 1.80
N LEU A 221 -24.63 17.30 1.18
CA LEU A 221 -23.42 16.50 1.07
C LEU A 221 -22.25 17.27 1.70
N HIS A 222 -21.80 16.78 2.84
CA HIS A 222 -20.70 17.29 3.63
C HIS A 222 -19.36 16.82 3.03
N ILE A 223 -18.59 17.76 2.48
CA ILE A 223 -17.30 17.48 1.84
C ILE A 223 -16.18 18.14 2.63
N GLY A 224 -15.19 17.37 3.07
CA GLY A 224 -14.04 17.88 3.82
C GLY A 224 -12.95 16.82 3.96
N GLU A 225 -11.78 17.17 4.49
CA GLU A 225 -10.76 16.17 4.79
C GLU A 225 -11.18 15.27 5.99
N PRO A 226 -10.59 14.07 6.15
CA PRO A 226 -10.77 13.27 7.36
C PRO A 226 -10.35 14.06 8.61
N GLY A 227 -11.03 13.83 9.74
CA GLY A 227 -10.67 14.45 11.01
C GLY A 227 -11.18 15.88 11.23
N VAL A 228 -11.79 16.54 10.23
CA VAL A 228 -12.35 17.91 10.43
C VAL A 228 -13.61 17.96 11.30
N GLY A 229 -14.24 16.82 11.60
CA GLY A 229 -15.45 16.75 12.42
C GLY A 229 -16.78 16.80 11.65
N LYS A 230 -16.88 16.06 10.54
CA LYS A 230 -18.14 15.95 9.76
C LYS A 230 -19.24 15.25 10.55
N THR A 231 -18.90 14.16 11.24
CA THR A 231 -19.84 13.43 12.09
C THR A 231 -20.36 14.31 13.24
N ALA A 232 -19.51 15.18 13.79
CA ALA A 232 -19.91 16.14 14.83
C ALA A 232 -21.00 17.13 14.35
N LEU A 233 -21.04 17.48 13.05
CA LEU A 233 -22.13 18.29 12.49
C LEU A 233 -23.48 17.57 12.53
N ILE A 234 -23.50 16.25 12.38
CA ILE A 234 -24.72 15.45 12.41
C ILE A 234 -25.27 15.37 13.84
N TYR A 235 -24.41 15.10 14.82
CA TYR A 235 -24.80 15.15 16.23
C TYR A 235 -25.26 16.56 16.64
N GLY A 236 -24.61 17.62 16.14
CA GLY A 236 -25.05 19.00 16.34
C GLY A 236 -26.44 19.28 15.75
N LEU A 237 -26.76 18.69 14.59
CA LEU A 237 -28.09 18.78 13.98
C LEU A 237 -29.14 18.04 14.82
N ALA A 238 -28.82 16.82 15.25
CA ALA A 238 -29.67 15.99 16.10
C ALA A 238 -30.03 16.73 17.41
N GLN A 239 -29.05 17.38 18.05
CA GLN A 239 -29.27 18.20 19.24
C GLN A 239 -30.21 19.39 18.99
N ARG A 240 -30.09 20.07 17.84
CA ARG A 240 -31.00 21.17 17.49
C ARG A 240 -32.41 20.68 17.25
N ILE A 241 -32.58 19.51 16.63
CA ILE A 241 -33.89 18.88 16.43
C ILE A 241 -34.51 18.52 17.78
N ALA A 242 -33.75 17.89 18.69
CA ALA A 242 -34.20 17.53 20.03
C ALA A 242 -34.61 18.75 20.87
N LYS A 243 -33.87 19.86 20.77
CA LYS A 243 -34.18 21.14 21.42
C LYS A 243 -35.29 21.93 20.73
N GLY A 244 -35.79 21.50 19.57
CA GLY A 244 -36.79 22.22 18.78
C GLY A 244 -36.26 23.49 18.10
N HIS A 245 -34.94 23.69 18.06
CA HIS A 245 -34.28 24.84 17.40
C HIS A 245 -34.09 24.59 15.90
N VAL A 246 -35.15 24.13 15.23
CA VAL A 246 -35.20 23.87 13.79
C VAL A 246 -36.54 24.33 13.21
N PRO A 247 -36.60 24.64 11.90
CA PRO A 247 -37.86 24.98 11.23
C PRO A 247 -38.92 23.89 11.40
N TYR A 248 -40.20 24.28 11.37
CA TYR A 248 -41.35 23.38 11.57
C TYR A 248 -41.27 22.06 10.77
N ARG A 249 -40.72 22.11 9.55
CA ARG A 249 -40.55 20.93 8.66
C ARG A 249 -39.56 19.87 9.16
N LEU A 250 -38.67 20.23 10.09
CA LEU A 250 -37.66 19.35 10.68
C LEU A 250 -37.92 19.09 12.17
N GLN A 251 -38.98 19.67 12.74
CA GLN A 251 -39.38 19.35 14.10
C GLN A 251 -39.82 17.88 14.18
N LYS A 252 -39.39 17.18 15.24
CA LYS A 252 -39.64 15.73 15.40
C LYS A 252 -39.10 14.88 14.25
N ALA A 253 -38.08 15.37 13.54
CA ALA A 253 -37.38 14.54 12.57
C ALA A 253 -36.46 13.56 13.30
N HIS A 254 -36.31 12.35 12.77
CA HIS A 254 -35.36 11.36 13.28
C HIS A 254 -34.23 11.19 12.29
N ILE A 255 -32.99 11.28 12.77
CA ILE A 255 -31.78 11.02 12.00
C ILE A 255 -31.31 9.59 12.26
N TYR A 256 -31.30 8.76 11.23
CA TYR A 256 -30.84 7.38 11.27
C TYR A 256 -29.50 7.25 10.55
N SER A 257 -28.46 6.81 11.25
CA SER A 257 -27.18 6.41 10.66
C SER A 257 -27.28 5.02 10.08
N ILE A 258 -26.73 4.82 8.88
CA ILE A 258 -26.55 3.49 8.30
C ILE A 258 -25.06 3.16 8.30
N GLU A 259 -24.69 2.12 9.05
CA GLU A 259 -23.35 1.54 9.01
C GLU A 259 -23.31 0.40 7.99
N MET A 260 -22.50 0.56 6.93
CA MET A 260 -22.41 -0.45 5.87
C MET A 260 -21.95 -1.81 6.40
N GLY A 261 -21.08 -1.81 7.42
CA GLY A 261 -20.62 -3.03 8.08
C GLY A 261 -21.77 -3.84 8.69
N GLN A 262 -22.77 -3.19 9.30
CA GLN A 262 -23.94 -3.87 9.88
C GLN A 262 -24.88 -4.44 8.82
N LEU A 263 -25.06 -3.72 7.70
CA LEU A 263 -25.86 -4.21 6.58
C LEU A 263 -25.21 -5.42 5.89
N MET A 264 -23.87 -5.45 5.85
CA MET A 264 -23.08 -6.54 5.27
C MET A 264 -22.84 -7.69 6.25
N ALA A 265 -22.90 -7.44 7.56
CA ALA A 265 -22.72 -8.47 8.59
C ALA A 265 -23.78 -9.57 8.43
N GLY A 266 -23.32 -10.80 8.17
CA GLY A 266 -24.19 -11.94 7.93
C GLY A 266 -25.00 -11.88 6.63
N ALA A 267 -24.69 -10.98 5.69
CA ALA A 267 -25.22 -11.05 4.32
C ALA A 267 -24.28 -11.91 3.47
N GLN A 268 -24.75 -13.09 3.04
CA GLN A 268 -23.94 -14.01 2.23
C GLN A 268 -24.05 -13.73 0.72
N PHE A 269 -25.12 -13.04 0.30
CA PHE A 269 -25.41 -12.74 -1.12
C PHE A 269 -25.74 -11.27 -1.35
N ARG A 270 -25.40 -10.77 -2.55
CA ARG A 270 -25.68 -9.39 -3.02
C ARG A 270 -27.15 -8.97 -2.85
N GLY A 271 -28.08 -9.84 -3.24
CA GLY A 271 -29.51 -9.56 -3.18
C GLY A 271 -30.04 -9.38 -1.75
N GLU A 272 -29.37 -9.99 -0.77
CA GLU A 272 -29.75 -9.85 0.63
C GLU A 272 -29.36 -8.47 1.17
N PHE A 273 -28.16 -7.98 0.86
CA PHE A 273 -27.76 -6.61 1.17
C PHE A 273 -28.71 -5.58 0.54
N GLU A 274 -29.02 -5.73 -0.76
CA GLU A 274 -29.95 -4.82 -1.46
C GLU A 274 -31.35 -4.86 -0.83
N LYS A 275 -31.84 -6.05 -0.44
CA LYS A 275 -33.11 -6.22 0.27
C LYS A 275 -33.09 -5.54 1.64
N ARG A 276 -32.03 -5.73 2.44
CA ARG A 276 -31.89 -5.11 3.76
C ARG A 276 -31.86 -3.58 3.68
N LEU A 277 -31.09 -3.04 2.73
CA LEU A 277 -31.06 -1.60 2.48
C LEU A 277 -32.45 -1.08 2.06
N LYS A 278 -33.15 -1.83 1.20
CA LYS A 278 -34.51 -1.46 0.77
C LYS A 278 -35.50 -1.46 1.93
N ASP A 279 -35.46 -2.47 2.79
CA ASP A 279 -36.31 -2.57 3.98
C ASP A 279 -36.09 -1.38 4.93
N VAL A 280 -34.83 -0.92 5.10
CA VAL A 280 -34.51 0.29 5.88
C VAL A 280 -35.08 1.55 5.23
N LEU A 281 -34.91 1.71 3.92
CA LEU A 281 -35.41 2.89 3.20
C LEU A 281 -36.96 2.93 3.17
N ASP A 282 -37.61 1.79 3.00
CA ASP A 282 -39.07 1.64 3.05
C ASP A 282 -39.60 1.90 4.47
N GLY A 283 -38.97 1.32 5.49
CA GLY A 283 -39.29 1.55 6.90
C GLY A 283 -39.15 3.01 7.33
N ALA A 284 -38.03 3.65 6.97
CA ALA A 284 -37.79 5.06 7.24
C ALA A 284 -38.77 5.98 6.48
N THR A 285 -39.19 5.59 5.28
CA THR A 285 -40.21 6.32 4.50
C THR A 285 -41.59 6.20 5.13
N ALA A 286 -41.95 5.02 5.65
CA ALA A 286 -43.23 4.76 6.30
C ALA A 286 -43.38 5.50 7.64
N GLN A 287 -42.29 5.59 8.43
CA GLN A 287 -42.28 6.37 9.68
C GLN A 287 -42.54 7.87 9.44
N GLY A 288 -42.06 8.39 8.31
CA GLY A 288 -42.22 9.78 7.93
C GLY A 288 -41.31 10.72 8.74
N ASN A 289 -40.95 11.85 8.11
CA ASN A 289 -40.03 12.85 8.67
C ASN A 289 -38.65 12.30 9.11
N SER A 290 -38.21 11.20 8.51
CA SER A 290 -36.90 10.59 8.74
C SER A 290 -35.83 11.23 7.85
N VAL A 291 -34.60 11.25 8.34
CA VAL A 291 -33.39 11.66 7.63
C VAL A 291 -32.37 10.54 7.73
N ILE A 292 -31.86 10.07 6.60
CA ILE A 292 -30.83 9.03 6.56
C ILE A 292 -29.46 9.70 6.50
N TYR A 293 -28.58 9.39 7.45
CA TYR A 293 -27.17 9.77 7.43
C TYR A 293 -26.32 8.62 6.85
N LEU A 294 -25.48 8.96 5.89
CA LEU A 294 -24.56 8.06 5.21
C LEU A 294 -23.15 8.59 5.40
N ASP A 295 -22.41 7.97 6.32
CA ASP A 295 -20.97 8.23 6.41
C ASP A 295 -20.27 7.60 5.22
N GLU A 296 -19.25 8.29 4.69
CA GLU A 296 -18.47 7.84 3.54
C GLU A 296 -19.34 7.36 2.36
N ILE A 297 -20.32 8.18 1.95
CA ILE A 297 -21.31 7.84 0.91
C ILE A 297 -20.68 7.37 -0.43
N HIS A 298 -19.42 7.71 -0.67
CA HIS A 298 -18.66 7.24 -1.83
C HIS A 298 -18.45 5.71 -1.84
N LEU A 299 -18.44 5.04 -0.69
CA LEU A 299 -18.36 3.58 -0.60
C LEU A 299 -19.58 2.90 -1.21
N MET A 300 -20.75 3.54 -1.15
CA MET A 300 -22.00 3.05 -1.73
C MET A 300 -22.03 3.14 -3.27
N MET A 301 -21.08 3.85 -3.87
CA MET A 301 -20.97 4.02 -5.32
C MET A 301 -20.18 2.87 -5.98
N GLY A 302 -19.66 1.93 -5.19
CA GLY A 302 -18.78 0.85 -5.63
C GLY A 302 -17.30 1.27 -5.68
N GLY A 303 -16.41 0.42 -5.13
CA GLY A 303 -14.97 0.64 -5.10
C GLY A 303 -14.26 0.26 -6.42
N GLU A 304 -13.34 1.09 -6.89
CA GLU A 304 -12.57 0.88 -8.13
C GLU A 304 -11.44 -0.16 -8.03
N GLN A 305 -11.19 -0.79 -6.87
CA GLN A 305 -10.11 -1.80 -6.73
C GLN A 305 -10.51 -3.24 -7.10
N ALA A 306 -11.77 -3.48 -7.47
CA ALA A 306 -12.19 -4.75 -8.05
C ALA A 306 -12.44 -4.58 -9.55
N GLN A 307 -11.66 -5.28 -10.39
CA GLN A 307 -12.05 -5.48 -11.78
C GLN A 307 -13.41 -6.20 -11.79
N SER A 308 -14.44 -5.49 -12.28
CA SER A 308 -15.86 -5.88 -12.40
C SER A 308 -16.62 -6.15 -11.09
N ASP A 309 -17.79 -5.50 -10.95
CA ASP A 309 -18.85 -5.78 -9.96
C ASP A 309 -18.66 -5.36 -8.49
N SER A 310 -18.19 -4.14 -8.24
CA SER A 310 -18.46 -3.49 -6.94
C SER A 310 -19.95 -3.10 -6.81
N ILE A 311 -20.61 -3.51 -5.72
CA ILE A 311 -22.01 -3.24 -5.39
C ILE A 311 -22.29 -1.73 -5.46
N SER A 312 -23.11 -1.30 -6.42
CA SER A 312 -23.66 0.06 -6.48
C SER A 312 -24.93 0.10 -5.63
N ALA A 313 -24.76 0.14 -4.30
CA ALA A 313 -25.84 0.37 -3.35
C ALA A 313 -26.64 1.66 -3.68
N PHE A 314 -26.00 2.57 -4.40
CA PHE A 314 -26.60 3.77 -4.95
C PHE A 314 -27.79 3.52 -5.90
N ASP A 315 -27.79 2.41 -6.65
CA ASP A 315 -28.91 2.11 -7.56
C ASP A 315 -30.22 1.82 -6.82
N VAL A 316 -30.12 1.20 -5.64
CA VAL A 316 -31.27 0.98 -4.74
C VAL A 316 -31.79 2.31 -4.19
N MET A 317 -30.92 3.29 -3.97
CA MET A 317 -31.29 4.61 -3.42
C MET A 317 -31.93 5.56 -4.44
N LYS A 318 -31.59 5.46 -5.73
CA LYS A 318 -32.11 6.34 -6.81
C LYS A 318 -33.62 6.59 -6.74
N PRO A 319 -34.50 5.57 -6.64
CA PRO A 319 -35.94 5.80 -6.57
C PRO A 319 -36.37 6.62 -5.35
N TYR A 320 -35.69 6.48 -4.20
CA TYR A 320 -35.98 7.25 -2.98
C TYR A 320 -35.52 8.69 -3.10
N LEU A 321 -34.37 8.91 -3.72
CA LEU A 321 -33.85 10.25 -4.05
C LEU A 321 -34.75 10.99 -5.05
N ASP A 322 -35.36 10.28 -6.01
CA ASP A 322 -36.25 10.87 -7.02
C ASP A 322 -37.65 11.18 -6.49
N ARG A 323 -38.19 10.35 -5.59
CA ARG A 323 -39.50 10.57 -4.97
C ARG A 323 -39.49 11.74 -3.98
N GLY A 324 -38.33 12.09 -3.42
CA GLY A 324 -38.15 13.25 -2.54
C GLY A 324 -38.87 13.17 -1.18
N LYS A 325 -39.46 12.02 -0.85
CA LYS A 325 -40.16 11.77 0.44
C LYS A 325 -39.18 11.51 1.59
N LEU A 326 -38.01 10.96 1.28
CA LEU A 326 -36.95 10.66 2.24
C LEU A 326 -35.78 11.62 2.01
N ARG A 327 -35.20 12.16 3.10
CA ARG A 327 -34.07 13.08 3.05
C ARG A 327 -32.78 12.35 3.41
N PHE A 328 -31.69 12.73 2.77
CA PHE A 328 -30.37 12.13 2.99
C PHE A 328 -29.34 13.18 3.38
N ILE A 329 -28.45 12.86 4.30
CA ILE A 329 -27.23 13.59 4.57
C ILE A 329 -26.06 12.66 4.26
N GLY A 330 -25.18 13.04 3.35
CA GLY A 330 -23.98 12.27 3.04
C GLY A 330 -22.73 12.98 3.55
N SER A 331 -21.73 12.22 3.99
CA SER A 331 -20.37 12.73 4.20
C SER A 331 -19.39 12.09 3.19
N THR A 332 -18.38 12.83 2.77
CA THR A 332 -17.31 12.29 1.91
C THR A 332 -16.05 13.15 1.98
N THR A 333 -14.91 12.62 1.52
CA THR A 333 -13.68 13.41 1.31
C THR A 333 -13.70 14.14 -0.03
N TYR A 334 -12.89 15.19 -0.17
CA TYR A 334 -12.70 15.89 -1.45
C TYR A 334 -12.18 14.95 -2.54
N GLU A 335 -11.20 14.10 -2.18
CA GLU A 335 -10.63 13.10 -3.07
C GLU A 335 -11.70 12.12 -3.56
N ALA A 336 -12.44 11.51 -2.63
CA ALA A 336 -13.48 10.55 -2.99
C ALA A 336 -14.64 11.20 -3.77
N PHE A 337 -15.00 12.44 -3.43
CA PHE A 337 -16.02 13.18 -4.17
C PHE A 337 -15.63 13.38 -5.63
N ASN A 338 -14.43 13.89 -5.90
CA ASN A 338 -13.97 14.13 -7.27
C ASN A 338 -13.80 12.83 -8.05
N ARG A 339 -13.38 11.76 -7.38
CA ARG A 339 -13.13 10.46 -7.99
C ARG A 339 -14.41 9.72 -8.40
N THR A 340 -15.44 9.70 -7.54
CA THR A 340 -16.64 8.86 -7.75
C THR A 340 -17.93 9.68 -7.89
N LEU A 341 -18.23 10.55 -6.92
CA LEU A 341 -19.53 11.24 -6.84
C LEU A 341 -19.70 12.34 -7.90
N ALA A 342 -18.64 13.08 -8.23
CA ALA A 342 -18.65 14.17 -9.21
C ALA A 342 -18.93 13.66 -10.64
N LYS A 343 -18.55 12.41 -10.94
CA LYS A 343 -18.81 11.76 -12.24
C LYS A 343 -20.31 11.42 -12.42
N SER A 344 -21.06 11.27 -11.32
CA SER A 344 -22.47 10.89 -11.35
C SER A 344 -23.41 12.09 -11.48
N LYS A 345 -24.10 12.19 -12.64
CA LYS A 345 -25.15 13.20 -12.88
C LYS A 345 -26.35 13.06 -11.94
N ALA A 346 -26.59 11.86 -11.41
CA ALA A 346 -27.71 11.62 -10.49
C ALA A 346 -27.44 12.23 -9.10
N VAL A 347 -26.23 12.01 -8.56
CA VAL A 347 -25.79 12.58 -7.27
C VAL A 347 -25.77 14.10 -7.31
N THR A 348 -25.10 14.69 -8.30
CA THR A 348 -24.95 16.15 -8.45
C THR A 348 -26.28 16.89 -8.67
N ARG A 349 -27.34 16.19 -9.11
CA ARG A 349 -28.69 16.74 -9.25
C ARG A 349 -29.55 16.64 -8.00
N ARG A 350 -29.19 15.80 -7.03
CA ARG A 350 -30.01 15.52 -5.82
C ARG A 350 -29.33 15.98 -4.54
N PHE A 351 -28.01 16.01 -4.53
CA PHE A 351 -27.20 16.49 -3.41
C PHE A 351 -26.73 17.93 -3.63
N GLN A 352 -26.70 18.68 -2.54
CA GLN A 352 -26.12 20.01 -2.47
C GLN A 352 -24.83 19.94 -1.67
N GLN A 353 -23.72 20.31 -2.31
CA GLN A 353 -22.41 20.37 -1.67
C GLN A 353 -22.38 21.45 -0.57
N ILE A 354 -21.81 21.07 0.57
CA ILE A 354 -21.46 21.93 1.71
C ILE A 354 -20.01 21.60 2.06
N ASP A 355 -19.13 22.58 1.86
CA ASP A 355 -17.71 22.46 2.15
C ASP A 355 -17.45 22.64 3.66
N ILE A 356 -16.78 21.66 4.26
CA ILE A 356 -16.39 21.65 5.66
C ILE A 356 -14.88 21.83 5.70
N LYS A 357 -14.48 23.03 6.14
CA LYS A 357 -13.07 23.40 6.26
C LYS A 357 -12.50 22.92 7.60
N GLU A 358 -11.18 22.81 7.63
CA GLU A 358 -10.43 22.71 8.87
C GLU A 358 -10.76 23.91 9.77
N PRO A 359 -11.09 23.70 11.06
CA PRO A 359 -11.38 24.78 11.98
C PRO A 359 -10.12 25.60 12.28
N SER A 360 -10.32 26.84 12.71
CA SER A 360 -9.19 27.68 13.14
C SER A 360 -8.57 27.14 14.43
N VAL A 361 -7.34 27.57 14.74
CA VAL A 361 -6.68 27.27 16.02
C VAL A 361 -7.55 27.74 17.18
N GLU A 362 -8.17 28.92 17.07
CA GLU A 362 -9.06 29.49 18.10
C GLU A 362 -10.32 28.65 18.30
N ASP A 363 -10.97 28.21 17.22
CA ASP A 363 -12.14 27.33 17.32
C ASP A 363 -11.75 25.96 17.89
N THR A 364 -10.58 25.44 17.51
CA THR A 364 -10.07 24.17 18.04
C THR A 364 -9.78 24.24 19.53
N LEU A 365 -9.24 25.36 20.03
CA LEU A 365 -9.05 25.56 21.47
C LEU A 365 -10.39 25.47 22.21
N ARG A 366 -11.47 26.06 21.67
CA ARG A 366 -12.80 26.00 22.26
C ARG A 366 -13.40 24.59 22.19
N ILE A 367 -13.18 23.86 21.09
CA ILE A 367 -13.59 22.46 20.91
C ILE A 367 -12.90 21.58 21.96
N VAL A 368 -11.58 21.71 22.08
CA VAL A 368 -10.78 20.97 23.07
C VAL A 368 -11.23 21.31 24.48
N GLU A 369 -11.42 22.59 24.82
CA GLU A 369 -11.88 23.02 26.15
C GLU A 369 -13.20 22.35 26.55
N ALA A 370 -14.12 22.18 25.60
CA ALA A 370 -15.38 21.46 25.83
C ALA A 370 -15.23 19.95 26.01
N LEU A 371 -14.19 19.34 25.40
CA LEU A 371 -13.88 17.91 25.52
C LEU A 371 -13.09 17.56 26.79
N LEU A 372 -12.38 18.53 27.39
CA LEU A 372 -11.53 18.28 28.55
C LEU A 372 -12.24 17.57 29.71
N PRO A 373 -13.47 17.92 30.13
CA PRO A 373 -14.14 17.22 31.23
C PRO A 373 -14.30 15.73 30.98
N THR A 374 -14.58 15.33 29.73
CA THR A 374 -14.73 13.92 29.32
C THR A 374 -13.40 13.19 29.45
N PHE A 375 -12.31 13.75 28.91
CA PHE A 375 -10.97 13.18 29.02
C PHE A 375 -10.46 13.12 30.47
N GLN A 376 -10.73 14.16 31.27
CA GLN A 376 -10.35 14.19 32.67
C GLN A 376 -11.02 13.08 33.48
N ASN A 377 -12.31 12.84 33.22
CA ASN A 377 -13.06 11.79 33.91
C ASN A 377 -12.62 10.40 33.45
N TYR A 378 -12.36 10.22 32.15
CA TYR A 378 -11.94 8.94 31.57
C TYR A 378 -10.55 8.52 32.05
N HIS A 379 -9.55 9.40 31.91
CA HIS A 379 -8.15 9.12 32.26
C HIS A 379 -7.82 9.39 33.74
N ASN A 380 -8.75 9.99 34.50
CA ASN A 380 -8.54 10.44 35.88
C ASN A 380 -7.30 11.36 36.03
N VAL A 381 -7.12 12.28 35.08
CA VAL A 381 -6.03 13.27 35.05
C VAL A 381 -6.58 14.69 35.00
N ILE A 382 -5.73 15.67 35.32
CA ILE A 382 -6.07 17.10 35.20
C ILE A 382 -5.21 17.72 34.10
N TYR A 383 -5.84 18.28 33.07
CA TYR A 383 -5.15 18.97 31.99
C TYR A 383 -4.92 20.44 32.35
N ARG A 384 -3.66 20.86 32.42
CA ARG A 384 -3.36 22.28 32.65
C ARG A 384 -3.64 23.12 31.40
N LYS A 385 -4.07 24.37 31.61
CA LYS A 385 -4.41 25.30 30.52
C LYS A 385 -3.26 25.54 29.54
N ASP A 386 -2.04 25.65 30.05
CA ASP A 386 -0.82 25.80 29.25
C ASP A 386 -0.44 24.54 28.45
N ALA A 387 -0.92 23.37 28.86
CA ALA A 387 -0.58 22.10 28.22
C ALA A 387 -1.46 21.84 26.98
N TRP A 388 -2.78 21.91 27.12
CA TRP A 388 -3.67 21.64 25.98
C TRP A 388 -3.70 22.79 24.97
N THR A 389 -3.49 24.05 25.40
CA THR A 389 -3.28 25.16 24.46
C THR A 389 -2.04 24.93 23.60
N TYR A 390 -0.93 24.53 24.24
CA TYR A 390 0.30 24.16 23.55
C TYR A 390 0.11 22.96 22.62
N ALA A 391 -0.69 21.96 23.00
CA ALA A 391 -1.00 20.81 22.14
C ALA A 391 -1.67 21.25 20.83
N VAL A 392 -2.70 22.11 20.90
CA VAL A 392 -3.41 22.63 19.73
C VAL A 392 -2.48 23.46 18.84
N GLU A 393 -1.76 24.44 19.40
CA GLU A 393 -0.86 25.30 18.63
C GLU A 393 0.30 24.52 17.99
N SER A 394 0.88 23.58 18.73
CA SER A 394 2.05 22.82 18.26
C SER A 394 1.67 21.75 17.27
N SER A 395 0.54 21.06 17.45
CA SER A 395 0.03 20.09 16.47
C SER A 395 -0.33 20.75 15.15
N ALA A 396 -0.92 21.95 15.18
CA ALA A 396 -1.18 22.75 13.99
C ALA A 396 0.08 23.06 13.19
N ARG A 397 1.21 23.30 13.88
CA ARG A 397 2.49 23.67 13.27
C ARG A 397 3.34 22.46 12.85
N LEU A 398 3.38 21.40 13.66
CA LEU A 398 4.32 20.30 13.51
C LEU A 398 3.74 19.10 12.74
N ILE A 399 2.42 18.89 12.77
CA ILE A 399 1.76 17.77 12.10
C ILE A 399 1.00 18.32 10.89
N THR A 400 1.57 18.13 9.70
CA THR A 400 1.08 18.70 8.44
C THR A 400 0.22 17.74 7.62
N ASN A 401 0.31 16.44 7.87
CA ASN A 401 -0.41 15.38 7.16
C ASN A 401 -1.82 15.09 7.73
N ARG A 402 -2.20 15.72 8.85
CA ARG A 402 -3.50 15.59 9.52
C ARG A 402 -4.13 16.96 9.76
N GLN A 403 -5.44 16.97 9.90
CA GLN A 403 -6.21 18.19 10.11
C GLN A 403 -6.66 18.39 11.55
N LEU A 404 -6.86 19.65 11.95
CA LEU A 404 -7.60 20.00 13.15
C LEU A 404 -9.10 19.67 12.98
N PRO A 405 -9.83 19.36 14.08
CA PRO A 405 -9.34 19.28 15.46
C PRO A 405 -8.71 17.92 15.81
N ASP A 406 -8.87 16.90 14.96
CA ASP A 406 -8.48 15.50 15.22
C ASP A 406 -7.06 15.34 15.76
N LYS A 407 -6.04 15.88 15.06
CA LYS A 407 -4.64 15.76 15.50
C LYS A 407 -4.38 16.33 16.90
N ALA A 408 -5.10 17.39 17.29
CA ALA A 408 -4.93 18.00 18.61
C ALA A 408 -5.63 17.19 19.71
N ILE A 409 -6.80 16.64 19.40
CA ILE A 409 -7.55 15.75 20.30
C ILE A 409 -6.72 14.50 20.61
N ASP A 410 -6.13 13.89 19.57
CA ASP A 410 -5.30 12.70 19.68
C ASP A 410 -4.10 12.89 20.62
N ILE A 411 -3.37 13.99 20.49
CA ILE A 411 -2.24 14.31 21.40
C ILE A 411 -2.71 14.49 22.85
N ILE A 412 -3.88 15.06 23.07
CA ILE A 412 -4.45 15.28 24.41
C ILE A 412 -4.90 13.96 25.02
N ASP A 413 -5.50 13.09 24.22
CA ASP A 413 -5.92 11.75 24.63
C ASP A 413 -4.70 10.89 24.98
N GLU A 414 -3.69 10.87 24.11
CA GLU A 414 -2.42 10.16 24.34
C GLU A 414 -1.70 10.67 25.60
N ALA A 415 -1.77 11.97 25.88
CA ALA A 415 -1.23 12.54 27.11
C ALA A 415 -1.96 12.10 28.38
N GLY A 416 -3.27 11.84 28.28
CA GLY A 416 -4.05 11.22 29.35
C GLY A 416 -3.62 9.77 29.56
N ALA A 417 -3.68 8.97 28.49
CA ALA A 417 -3.35 7.55 28.50
C ALA A 417 -1.90 7.29 29.00
N TYR A 418 -0.95 8.13 28.60
CA TYR A 418 0.43 8.01 29.05
C TYR A 418 0.57 8.10 30.57
N LEU A 419 -0.19 8.99 31.22
CA LEU A 419 -0.18 9.15 32.68
C LEU A 419 -0.95 8.05 33.41
N GLU A 420 -1.90 7.40 32.75
CA GLU A 420 -2.57 6.20 33.27
C GLU A 420 -1.61 5.01 33.34
N VAL A 421 -0.81 4.82 32.29
CA VAL A 421 0.22 3.76 32.24
C VAL A 421 1.42 4.08 33.13
N HIS A 422 1.77 5.37 33.27
CA HIS A 422 2.92 5.84 34.06
C HIS A 422 2.49 6.77 35.19
N PRO A 423 1.73 6.26 36.19
CA PRO A 423 1.22 7.09 37.26
C PRO A 423 2.39 7.66 38.08
N ARG A 424 2.40 8.99 38.25
CA ARG A 424 3.34 9.62 39.17
C ARG A 424 2.78 9.43 40.59
N ASN A 425 3.67 9.24 41.57
CA ASN A 425 3.34 8.97 42.97
C ASN A 425 2.69 10.20 43.67
N ARG A 426 1.53 10.64 43.17
CA ARG A 426 0.76 11.84 43.57
C ARG A 426 -0.73 11.52 43.53
N LEU A 427 -1.51 12.21 44.36
CA LEU A 427 -2.97 12.07 44.45
C LEU A 427 -3.70 12.44 43.15
N HIS A 428 -3.15 13.36 42.35
CA HIS A 428 -3.65 13.70 41.01
C HIS A 428 -2.48 13.82 40.02
N ASN A 429 -2.67 13.21 38.85
CA ASN A 429 -1.76 13.32 37.72
C ASN A 429 -2.13 14.55 36.88
N TYR A 430 -1.13 15.37 36.55
CA TYR A 430 -1.33 16.59 35.77
C TYR A 430 -0.66 16.45 34.40
N VAL A 431 -1.43 16.67 33.35
CA VAL A 431 -0.87 16.85 32.00
C VAL A 431 -0.24 18.24 31.94
N THR A 432 1.06 18.26 31.66
CA THR A 432 1.89 19.46 31.65
C THR A 432 2.41 19.72 30.23
N LYS A 433 2.76 20.98 29.93
CA LYS A 433 3.37 21.33 28.65
C LYS A 433 4.56 20.44 28.28
N SER A 434 5.43 20.13 29.25
CA SER A 434 6.59 19.25 29.03
C SER A 434 6.20 17.82 28.63
N LEU A 435 5.08 17.30 29.14
CA LEU A 435 4.59 15.98 28.78
C LEU A 435 4.00 15.99 27.37
N VAL A 436 3.19 17.00 27.07
CA VAL A 436 2.64 17.20 25.72
C VAL A 436 3.78 17.34 24.71
N ASP A 437 4.85 18.05 25.06
CA ASP A 437 6.05 18.18 24.23
C ASP A 437 6.78 16.83 24.04
N GLU A 438 6.87 16.00 25.08
CA GLU A 438 7.43 14.65 24.97
C GLU A 438 6.61 13.76 24.02
N ILE A 439 5.28 13.85 24.10
CA ILE A 439 4.36 13.08 23.26
C ILE A 439 4.37 13.60 21.84
N LEU A 440 4.31 14.91 21.63
CA LEU A 440 4.53 15.53 20.33
C LEU A 440 5.86 15.07 19.74
N ASN A 441 6.95 15.06 20.52
CA ASN A 441 8.21 14.52 20.05
C ASN A 441 8.13 13.03 19.74
N LYS A 442 7.32 12.22 20.42
CA LYS A 442 7.13 10.79 20.11
C LYS A 442 6.27 10.58 18.86
N VAL A 443 5.12 11.23 18.75
CA VAL A 443 4.24 11.20 17.58
C VAL A 443 4.99 11.75 16.36
N CYS A 444 5.57 12.94 16.49
CA CYS A 444 6.43 13.52 15.46
C CYS A 444 7.72 12.73 15.27
N ARG A 445 8.20 11.89 16.21
CA ARG A 445 9.30 10.92 15.98
C ARG A 445 8.82 9.63 15.38
N ILE A 446 7.57 9.21 15.49
CA ILE A 446 7.03 8.09 14.74
C ILE A 446 6.83 8.55 13.29
N ASP A 447 6.30 9.75 13.12
CA ASP A 447 6.28 10.45 11.83
C ASP A 447 7.72 10.73 11.35
N ALA A 448 8.65 11.14 12.22
CA ALA A 448 10.07 11.37 11.89
C ALA A 448 10.96 10.13 11.88
N ASP A 449 10.54 8.97 12.36
CA ASP A 449 11.26 7.69 12.25
C ASP A 449 10.94 7.04 10.90
N ALA A 450 9.80 7.42 10.31
CA ALA A 450 9.56 7.32 8.87
C ALA A 450 10.31 8.40 8.05
N LEU A 451 10.99 9.34 8.72
CA LEU A 451 11.58 10.57 8.16
C LEU A 451 12.95 10.86 8.82
N LYS A 452 13.76 9.83 9.13
CA LYS A 452 14.90 9.94 10.07
C LYS A 452 15.85 11.09 9.75
N GLU A 453 15.90 12.09 10.64
CA GLU A 453 17.01 13.03 10.70
C GLU A 453 18.12 12.46 11.59
N ALA A 454 19.31 12.37 11.02
CA ALA A 454 20.52 11.94 11.70
C ALA A 454 21.00 13.00 12.71
N ASP A 455 21.49 12.53 13.87
CA ASP A 455 22.14 13.34 14.90
C ASP A 455 23.20 14.29 14.31
N ASN A 456 23.28 15.54 14.77
CA ASN A 456 24.33 16.50 14.38
C ASN A 456 25.76 15.96 14.57
N ASN A 457 25.97 14.99 15.46
CA ASN A 457 27.25 14.29 15.61
C ASN A 457 27.63 13.45 14.38
N SER A 458 26.65 12.84 13.70
CA SER A 458 26.87 12.08 12.46
C SER A 458 27.36 12.96 11.31
N LEU A 459 26.90 14.23 11.25
CA LEU A 459 27.29 15.18 10.21
C LEU A 459 28.75 15.61 10.34
N LYS A 460 29.26 15.69 11.58
CA LYS A 460 30.66 16.07 11.85
C LYS A 460 31.66 15.09 11.23
N ASP A 461 31.35 13.81 11.27
CA ASP A 461 32.21 12.74 10.74
C ASP A 461 31.83 12.31 9.31
N LEU A 462 30.78 12.89 8.73
CA LEU A 462 30.23 12.53 7.42
C LEU A 462 31.29 12.49 6.31
N VAL A 463 32.13 13.52 6.22
CA VAL A 463 33.22 13.60 5.21
C VAL A 463 34.17 12.42 5.36
N THR A 464 34.61 12.15 6.59
CA THR A 464 35.56 11.07 6.91
C THR A 464 34.95 9.71 6.61
N GLN A 465 33.69 9.50 7.01
CA GLN A 465 32.95 8.27 6.75
C GLN A 465 32.73 8.04 5.25
N MET A 466 32.37 9.07 4.49
CA MET A 466 32.23 8.98 3.03
C MET A 466 33.56 8.66 2.34
N LYS A 467 34.66 9.36 2.70
CA LYS A 467 36.01 9.11 2.16
C LYS A 467 36.56 7.72 2.50
N SER A 468 36.10 7.10 3.60
CA SER A 468 36.48 5.73 3.95
C SER A 468 35.88 4.67 3.00
N GLN A 469 34.75 4.98 2.35
CA GLN A 469 34.03 4.04 1.49
C GLN A 469 34.18 4.37 0.00
N ILE A 470 34.41 5.63 -0.34
CA ILE A 470 34.53 6.15 -1.71
C ILE A 470 35.98 6.57 -1.93
N TYR A 471 36.67 5.89 -2.85
CA TYR A 471 38.07 6.16 -3.10
C TYR A 471 38.25 7.14 -4.24
N GLY A 472 39.12 8.13 -4.03
CA GLY A 472 39.61 8.97 -5.11
C GLY A 472 38.57 9.92 -5.71
N GLN A 473 37.59 10.36 -4.94
CA GLN A 473 36.63 11.42 -5.34
C GLN A 473 36.51 12.48 -4.24
N ASP A 474 37.60 12.76 -3.54
CA ASP A 474 37.62 13.55 -2.31
C ASP A 474 37.00 14.94 -2.48
N LYS A 475 37.33 15.64 -3.57
CA LYS A 475 36.75 16.94 -3.90
C LYS A 475 35.25 16.88 -4.16
N ALA A 476 34.76 15.80 -4.78
CA ALA A 476 33.33 15.62 -5.04
C ALA A 476 32.57 15.35 -3.74
N ILE A 477 33.18 14.58 -2.83
CA ILE A 477 32.64 14.32 -1.49
C ILE A 477 32.58 15.62 -0.70
N GLU A 478 33.66 16.41 -0.67
CA GLU A 478 33.70 17.70 0.04
C GLU A 478 32.58 18.64 -0.44
N ARG A 479 32.43 18.81 -1.76
CA ARG A 479 31.36 19.65 -2.34
C ARG A 479 29.96 19.17 -1.98
N LEU A 480 29.73 17.86 -2.05
CA LEU A 480 28.45 17.26 -1.66
C LEU A 480 28.16 17.49 -0.17
N THR A 481 29.14 17.21 0.70
CA THR A 481 28.95 17.34 2.15
C THR A 481 28.78 18.79 2.56
N ASP A 482 29.50 19.73 1.93
CA ASP A 482 29.35 21.16 2.20
C ASP A 482 27.92 21.62 1.87
N ALA A 483 27.36 21.21 0.73
CA ALA A 483 25.99 21.53 0.35
C ALA A 483 24.97 20.98 1.36
N VAL A 484 25.14 19.72 1.79
CA VAL A 484 24.25 19.09 2.78
C VAL A 484 24.38 19.77 4.15
N MET A 485 25.60 20.11 4.59
CA MET A 485 25.84 20.78 5.86
C MET A 485 25.29 22.21 5.87
N MET A 486 25.42 22.96 4.76
CA MET A 486 24.84 24.30 4.64
C MET A 486 23.32 24.28 4.81
N ALA A 487 22.67 23.30 4.18
CA ALA A 487 21.23 23.15 4.27
C ALA A 487 20.77 22.72 5.66
N LYS A 488 21.45 21.75 6.28
CA LYS A 488 21.20 21.36 7.68
C LYS A 488 21.48 22.47 8.68
N ALA A 489 22.40 23.39 8.38
CA ALA A 489 22.67 24.57 9.19
C ALA A 489 21.63 25.70 9.00
N GLY A 490 20.64 25.52 8.11
CA GLY A 490 19.63 26.53 7.81
C GLY A 490 20.18 27.74 7.06
N LEU A 491 21.31 27.58 6.36
CA LEU A 491 21.95 28.65 5.57
C LEU A 491 21.48 28.68 4.11
N THR A 492 20.48 27.87 3.76
CA THR A 492 19.85 27.79 2.44
C THR A 492 18.43 28.36 2.49
N ASP A 493 17.90 28.76 1.35
CA ASP A 493 16.52 29.24 1.25
C ASP A 493 15.52 28.17 1.71
N SER A 494 14.57 28.56 2.55
CA SER A 494 13.58 27.65 3.13
C SER A 494 12.56 27.12 2.15
N ASP A 495 12.41 27.73 0.96
CA ASP A 495 11.43 27.33 -0.06
C ASP A 495 12.02 26.35 -1.10
N LYS A 496 13.27 25.90 -0.89
CA LYS A 496 14.00 25.04 -1.83
C LYS A 496 14.28 23.66 -1.22
N PRO A 497 14.52 22.64 -2.06
CA PRO A 497 14.97 21.34 -1.59
C PRO A 497 16.30 21.47 -0.83
N MET A 498 16.55 20.55 0.10
CA MET A 498 17.74 20.55 0.96
C MET A 498 19.04 20.69 0.13
N ALA A 499 19.15 19.97 -0.99
CA ALA A 499 20.16 20.26 -2.00
C ALA A 499 19.72 19.74 -3.37
N SER A 500 20.14 20.43 -4.44
CA SER A 500 20.00 19.97 -5.82
C SER A 500 21.35 19.94 -6.51
N LEU A 501 21.87 18.76 -6.79
CA LEU A 501 23.25 18.56 -7.23
C LEU A 501 23.31 17.81 -8.55
N LEU A 502 24.17 18.28 -9.46
CA LEU A 502 24.45 17.58 -10.72
C LEU A 502 25.84 16.96 -10.69
N PHE A 503 25.89 15.63 -10.71
CA PHE A 503 27.11 14.83 -10.73
C PHE A 503 27.55 14.57 -12.16
N VAL A 504 28.69 15.14 -12.55
CA VAL A 504 29.20 15.09 -13.92
C VAL A 504 30.52 14.30 -13.95
N GLY A 505 30.63 13.30 -14.83
CA GLY A 505 31.89 12.58 -15.03
C GLY A 505 31.73 11.30 -15.85
N PRO A 506 32.81 10.53 -16.07
CA PRO A 506 32.74 9.28 -16.85
C PRO A 506 31.87 8.20 -16.22
N THR A 507 31.53 7.20 -17.02
CA THR A 507 30.83 5.98 -16.58
C THR A 507 31.70 5.20 -15.60
N GLY A 508 31.08 4.65 -14.54
CA GLY A 508 31.77 3.74 -13.62
C GLY A 508 32.76 4.38 -12.64
N VAL A 509 32.82 5.71 -12.52
CA VAL A 509 33.69 6.42 -11.55
C VAL A 509 33.11 6.55 -10.14
N GLY A 510 31.86 6.11 -9.93
CA GLY A 510 31.23 6.04 -8.61
C GLY A 510 30.12 7.06 -8.31
N LYS A 511 29.62 7.83 -9.30
CA LYS A 511 28.53 8.82 -9.11
C LYS A 511 27.34 8.27 -8.31
N THR A 512 26.76 7.15 -8.75
CA THR A 512 25.64 6.45 -8.09
C THR A 512 26.04 5.88 -6.71
N GLU A 513 27.29 5.44 -6.54
CA GLU A 513 27.79 4.91 -5.27
C GLU A 513 27.90 6.02 -4.22
N VAL A 514 28.29 7.24 -4.61
CA VAL A 514 28.32 8.40 -3.70
C VAL A 514 26.94 8.71 -3.15
N ALA A 515 25.90 8.75 -4.00
CA ALA A 515 24.52 8.96 -3.57
C ALA A 515 24.04 7.86 -2.61
N ARG A 516 24.37 6.59 -2.90
CA ARG A 516 24.02 5.44 -2.06
C ARG A 516 24.70 5.48 -0.69
N VAL A 517 25.99 5.82 -0.67
CA VAL A 517 26.75 5.96 0.58
C VAL A 517 26.22 7.12 1.41
N LEU A 518 25.90 8.26 0.77
CA LEU A 518 25.28 9.40 1.44
C LEU A 518 23.97 9.02 2.13
N ALA A 519 23.03 8.41 1.39
CA ALA A 519 21.75 7.97 1.94
C ALA A 519 21.94 7.07 3.17
N ARG A 520 22.87 6.11 3.08
CA ARG A 520 23.22 5.22 4.19
C ARG A 520 23.83 5.97 5.39
N GLN A 521 24.73 6.94 5.17
CA GLN A 521 25.33 7.70 6.27
C GLN A 521 24.31 8.62 6.95
N LEU A 522 23.38 9.18 6.19
CA LEU A 522 22.29 10.01 6.71
C LEU A 522 21.13 9.19 7.31
N GLY A 523 21.13 7.86 7.13
CA GLY A 523 20.05 7.00 7.63
C GLY A 523 18.71 7.18 6.89
N VAL A 524 18.74 7.71 5.67
CA VAL A 524 17.55 8.00 4.85
C VAL A 524 17.43 7.05 3.68
N GLU A 525 16.22 6.92 3.12
CA GLU A 525 15.99 6.06 1.96
C GLU A 525 16.65 6.64 0.68
N LEU A 526 17.11 5.75 -0.20
CA LEU A 526 17.56 6.12 -1.55
C LEU A 526 16.45 5.81 -2.55
N VAL A 527 15.75 6.85 -3.00
CA VAL A 527 14.76 6.75 -4.07
C VAL A 527 15.48 6.91 -5.40
N ARG A 528 15.42 5.93 -6.29
CA ARG A 528 16.18 5.94 -7.55
C ARG A 528 15.26 5.80 -8.77
N PHE A 529 15.44 6.71 -9.73
CA PHE A 529 14.85 6.63 -11.05
C PHE A 529 15.93 6.63 -12.13
N ASP A 530 15.83 5.72 -13.10
CA ASP A 530 16.68 5.68 -14.28
C ASP A 530 16.03 6.54 -15.38
N MET A 531 16.66 7.66 -15.74
CA MET A 531 16.10 8.61 -16.70
C MET A 531 16.09 8.09 -18.14
N SER A 532 16.82 7.02 -18.43
CA SER A 532 16.73 6.34 -19.73
C SER A 532 15.36 5.69 -19.97
N GLU A 533 14.63 5.30 -18.91
CA GLU A 533 13.25 4.80 -19.01
C GLU A 533 12.25 5.91 -19.35
N TYR A 534 12.62 7.17 -19.08
CA TYR A 534 11.78 8.35 -19.25
C TYR A 534 12.18 9.24 -20.44
N ALA A 535 12.78 8.63 -21.47
CA ALA A 535 13.14 9.31 -22.70
C ALA A 535 11.92 9.72 -23.55
N GLU A 536 10.79 9.01 -23.40
CA GLU A 536 9.58 9.22 -24.19
C GLU A 536 8.48 9.95 -23.42
N LYS A 537 7.69 10.77 -24.11
CA LYS A 537 6.63 11.58 -23.48
C LYS A 537 5.60 10.75 -22.70
N HIS A 538 5.27 9.55 -23.18
CA HIS A 538 4.28 8.69 -22.54
C HIS A 538 4.79 8.04 -21.23
N THR A 539 6.11 7.85 -21.08
CA THR A 539 6.70 7.36 -19.82
C THR A 539 6.86 8.49 -18.81
N VAL A 540 7.09 9.73 -19.25
CA VAL A 540 7.04 10.94 -18.38
C VAL A 540 5.68 11.07 -17.69
N ALA A 541 4.59 10.78 -18.40
CA ALA A 541 3.25 10.77 -17.82
C ALA A 541 3.14 9.80 -16.63
N LYS A 542 3.83 8.66 -16.63
CA LYS A 542 3.84 7.76 -15.45
C LYS A 542 4.56 8.36 -14.25
N LEU A 543 5.59 9.20 -14.48
CA LEU A 543 6.38 9.79 -13.41
C LEU A 543 5.59 10.83 -12.60
N ILE A 544 4.71 11.59 -13.25
CA ILE A 544 3.97 12.72 -12.63
C ILE A 544 2.48 12.41 -12.48
N GLY A 545 1.96 11.52 -13.33
CA GLY A 545 0.54 11.21 -13.51
C GLY A 545 0.12 11.42 -14.97
N SER A 546 -0.71 10.52 -15.50
CA SER A 546 -1.32 10.71 -16.82
C SER A 546 -2.36 11.85 -16.76
N PRO A 547 -2.55 12.66 -17.81
CA PRO A 547 -3.60 13.69 -17.83
C PRO A 547 -5.01 13.07 -17.80
N ALA A 548 -6.02 13.86 -17.42
CA ALA A 548 -7.42 13.39 -17.38
C ALA A 548 -7.86 12.84 -18.75
N GLY A 549 -8.36 11.60 -18.76
CA GLY A 549 -8.82 10.90 -19.97
C GLY A 549 -7.83 9.91 -20.60
N TYR A 550 -6.63 9.74 -20.03
CA TYR A 550 -5.65 8.74 -20.46
C TYR A 550 -5.58 7.54 -19.49
N VAL A 551 -5.24 6.36 -20.01
CA VAL A 551 -5.02 5.15 -19.19
C VAL A 551 -3.90 5.42 -18.17
N GLY A 552 -4.14 5.09 -16.90
CA GLY A 552 -3.22 5.39 -15.79
C GLY A 552 -3.40 6.78 -15.17
N TYR A 553 -4.45 7.54 -15.52
CA TYR A 553 -4.84 8.76 -14.77
C TYR A 553 -5.03 8.45 -13.27
N ASP A 554 -5.51 7.23 -12.98
CA ASP A 554 -5.82 6.79 -11.64
C ASP A 554 -4.65 6.16 -10.85
N ASP A 555 -3.43 6.15 -11.39
CA ASP A 555 -2.26 5.61 -10.69
C ASP A 555 -1.45 6.70 -9.95
N GLY A 556 -1.77 7.99 -10.17
CA GLY A 556 -0.97 9.12 -9.65
C GLY A 556 0.42 9.18 -10.29
N GLY A 557 1.28 10.07 -9.78
CA GLY A 557 2.68 10.16 -10.21
C GLY A 557 3.59 9.24 -9.41
N LEU A 558 4.45 8.45 -10.08
CA LEU A 558 5.46 7.64 -9.40
C LEU A 558 6.42 8.50 -8.55
N LEU A 559 6.80 9.68 -9.02
CA LEU A 559 7.68 10.58 -8.29
C LEU A 559 6.96 11.23 -7.11
N THR A 560 5.74 11.73 -7.31
CA THR A 560 4.97 12.38 -6.22
C THR A 560 4.60 11.38 -5.13
N SER A 561 4.17 10.18 -5.50
CA SER A 561 3.86 9.11 -4.54
C SER A 561 5.10 8.64 -3.77
N ALA A 562 6.25 8.44 -4.45
CA ALA A 562 7.49 8.06 -3.79
C ALA A 562 7.91 9.08 -2.73
N ILE A 563 7.91 10.37 -3.08
CA ILE A 563 8.33 11.43 -2.16
C ILE A 563 7.32 11.64 -1.02
N ARG A 564 6.01 11.50 -1.27
CA ARG A 564 5.01 11.53 -0.19
C ARG A 564 5.20 10.39 0.80
N LYS A 565 5.58 9.21 0.32
CA LYS A 565 5.87 8.04 1.17
C LYS A 565 7.17 8.22 1.95
N THR A 566 8.17 8.86 1.36
CA THR A 566 9.50 9.08 1.95
C THR A 566 9.97 10.53 1.80
N PRO A 567 9.40 11.48 2.58
CA PRO A 567 9.66 12.91 2.40
C PRO A 567 11.08 13.35 2.77
N ASN A 568 11.84 12.50 3.47
CA ASN A 568 13.25 12.69 3.79
C ASN A 568 14.03 11.55 3.17
N CYS A 569 14.57 11.81 1.98
CA CYS A 569 15.28 10.82 1.20
C CYS A 569 16.36 11.48 0.34
N VAL A 570 17.26 10.64 -0.17
CA VAL A 570 18.11 11.00 -1.30
C VAL A 570 17.41 10.55 -2.57
N LEU A 571 16.97 11.51 -3.39
CA LEU A 571 16.39 11.26 -4.70
C LEU A 571 17.50 11.23 -5.75
N LEU A 572 17.74 10.07 -6.34
CA LEU A 572 18.73 9.85 -7.39
C LEU A 572 18.06 9.72 -8.76
N LEU A 573 18.35 10.67 -9.65
CA LEU A 573 17.96 10.67 -11.05
C LEU A 573 19.19 10.31 -11.91
N ASP A 574 19.32 9.03 -12.29
CA ASP A 574 20.49 8.53 -13.02
C ASP A 574 20.37 8.86 -14.51
N GLU A 575 21.45 9.30 -15.15
CA GLU A 575 21.55 9.60 -16.59
C GLU A 575 20.55 10.67 -17.10
N ILE A 576 20.46 11.80 -16.39
CA ILE A 576 19.47 12.85 -16.66
C ILE A 576 19.49 13.38 -18.10
N GLU A 577 20.65 13.36 -18.78
CA GLU A 577 20.76 13.75 -20.19
C GLU A 577 19.92 12.91 -21.16
N LYS A 578 19.45 11.73 -20.72
CA LYS A 578 18.60 10.83 -21.52
C LYS A 578 17.10 11.09 -21.31
N ALA A 579 16.73 11.86 -20.28
CA ALA A 579 15.34 12.20 -20.00
C ALA A 579 14.71 13.04 -21.12
N HIS A 580 13.40 12.89 -21.28
CA HIS A 580 12.60 13.80 -22.08
C HIS A 580 12.64 15.25 -21.54
N SER A 581 12.48 16.24 -22.42
CA SER A 581 12.54 17.67 -22.06
C SER A 581 11.55 18.09 -20.98
N ASP A 582 10.39 17.42 -20.91
CA ASP A 582 9.33 17.76 -19.96
C ASP A 582 9.77 17.53 -18.51
N ILE A 583 10.63 16.54 -18.25
CA ILE A 583 11.20 16.26 -16.93
C ILE A 583 11.99 17.46 -16.41
N TYR A 584 12.73 18.15 -17.28
CA TYR A 584 13.48 19.33 -16.88
C TYR A 584 12.57 20.46 -16.38
N ASN A 585 11.39 20.65 -16.99
CA ASN A 585 10.44 21.67 -16.56
C ASN A 585 9.89 21.38 -15.16
N ILE A 586 9.66 20.10 -14.86
CA ILE A 586 9.21 19.66 -13.54
C ILE A 586 10.31 19.84 -12.49
N LEU A 587 11.54 19.45 -12.83
CA LEU A 587 12.68 19.65 -11.94
C LEU A 587 12.93 21.13 -11.66
N LEU A 588 12.72 22.02 -12.64
CA LEU A 588 12.77 23.47 -12.42
C LEU A 588 11.75 23.93 -11.36
N GLN A 589 10.51 23.43 -11.42
CA GLN A 589 9.48 23.72 -10.42
C GLN A 589 9.86 23.18 -9.04
N VAL A 590 10.34 21.93 -8.97
CA VAL A 590 10.76 21.31 -7.71
C VAL A 590 11.93 22.04 -7.08
N MET A 591 12.92 22.48 -7.88
CA MET A 591 14.07 23.22 -7.37
C MET A 591 13.74 24.64 -6.90
N ASP A 592 12.65 25.24 -7.40
CA ASP A 592 12.22 26.59 -6.99
C ASP A 592 11.37 26.62 -5.73
N TYR A 593 10.43 25.67 -5.64
CA TYR A 593 9.34 25.73 -4.66
C TYR A 593 9.30 24.51 -3.74
N ALA A 594 10.23 23.57 -3.92
CA ALA A 594 10.28 22.31 -3.18
C ALA A 594 8.93 21.56 -3.13
N ARG A 595 8.11 21.74 -4.17
CA ARG A 595 6.77 21.16 -4.26
C ARG A 595 6.50 20.67 -5.66
N LEU A 596 5.88 19.50 -5.74
CA LEU A 596 5.33 18.98 -6.98
C LEU A 596 3.90 18.57 -6.76
N THR A 597 3.01 19.03 -7.62
CA THR A 597 1.60 18.62 -7.61
C THR A 597 1.38 17.65 -8.76
N ASP A 598 0.79 16.50 -8.48
CA ASP A 598 0.37 15.57 -9.53
C ASP A 598 -0.96 15.97 -10.16
N ASN A 599 -1.39 15.21 -11.16
CA ASN A 599 -2.64 15.50 -11.88
C ASN A 599 -3.91 15.24 -11.06
N ARG A 600 -3.77 14.65 -9.86
CA ARG A 600 -4.87 14.47 -8.90
C ARG A 600 -4.93 15.62 -7.89
N GLY A 601 -4.01 16.58 -7.96
CA GLY A 601 -3.91 17.67 -7.01
C GLY A 601 -3.17 17.28 -5.72
N GLN A 602 -2.58 16.09 -5.65
CA GLN A 602 -1.80 15.66 -4.50
C GLN A 602 -0.44 16.33 -4.55
N GLN A 603 -0.04 16.95 -3.43
CA GLN A 603 1.23 17.66 -3.31
C GLN A 603 2.28 16.77 -2.65
N ALA A 604 3.45 16.68 -3.28
CA ALA A 604 4.66 16.10 -2.71
C ALA A 604 5.60 17.21 -2.25
N ASP A 605 6.12 17.06 -1.04
CA ASP A 605 7.03 18.00 -0.39
C ASP A 605 8.49 17.53 -0.56
N PHE A 606 9.33 18.41 -1.11
CA PHE A 606 10.75 18.17 -1.38
C PHE A 606 11.69 18.96 -0.45
N HIS A 607 11.19 19.70 0.55
CA HIS A 607 12.03 20.54 1.41
C HIS A 607 13.14 19.72 2.11
N HIS A 608 12.84 18.49 2.51
CA HIS A 608 13.78 17.57 3.17
C HIS A 608 14.45 16.58 2.22
N VAL A 609 14.38 16.80 0.91
CA VAL A 609 14.92 15.88 -0.11
C VAL A 609 16.26 16.39 -0.65
N ILE A 610 17.25 15.48 -0.72
CA ILE A 610 18.51 15.72 -1.46
C ILE A 610 18.34 15.18 -2.87
N ILE A 611 18.28 16.07 -3.84
CA ILE A 611 18.15 15.74 -5.27
C ILE A 611 19.56 15.59 -5.86
N ILE A 612 19.89 14.39 -6.32
CA ILE A 612 21.14 14.08 -7.02
C ILE A 612 20.79 13.63 -8.44
N MET A 613 21.31 14.36 -9.42
CA MET A 613 21.21 14.01 -10.82
C MET A 613 22.57 13.57 -11.32
N THR A 614 22.67 12.45 -12.04
CA THR A 614 23.93 12.03 -12.64
C THR A 614 23.93 12.29 -14.13
N SER A 615 25.10 12.65 -14.67
CA SER A 615 25.29 12.78 -16.09
C SER A 615 26.64 12.26 -16.55
N ASN A 616 26.63 11.60 -17.71
CA ASN A 616 27.85 11.21 -18.43
C ASN A 616 28.29 12.30 -19.43
N ALA A 617 27.50 13.36 -19.59
CA ALA A 617 27.82 14.50 -20.45
C ALA A 617 29.17 15.14 -20.04
N GLY A 618 30.07 15.32 -21.01
CA GLY A 618 31.38 15.94 -20.76
C GLY A 618 32.56 14.97 -20.64
N ALA A 619 32.33 13.69 -20.31
CA ALA A 619 33.42 12.72 -20.17
C ALA A 619 34.10 12.37 -21.52
N GLN A 620 33.31 12.15 -22.58
CA GLN A 620 33.82 11.79 -23.91
C GLN A 620 34.60 12.91 -24.61
N TYR A 621 34.33 14.18 -24.26
CA TYR A 621 35.00 15.33 -24.88
C TYR A 621 36.21 15.82 -24.07
N ALA A 622 36.19 15.62 -22.74
CA ALA A 622 37.34 15.94 -21.89
C ALA A 622 38.56 15.06 -22.20
N SER A 623 38.36 13.83 -22.69
CA SER A 623 39.44 12.95 -23.17
C SER A 623 40.00 13.37 -24.55
N GLN A 624 39.17 14.01 -25.40
CA GLN A 624 39.60 14.54 -26.69
C GLN A 624 40.35 15.87 -26.57
N ALA A 625 39.99 16.70 -25.59
CA ALA A 625 40.65 17.99 -25.34
C ALA A 625 42.14 17.85 -24.93
N SER A 626 42.56 16.71 -24.39
CA SER A 626 43.97 16.42 -24.05
C SER A 626 44.85 16.04 -25.25
N VAL A 627 44.29 15.90 -26.46
CA VAL A 627 45.02 15.38 -27.65
C VAL A 627 45.30 16.48 -28.71
N GLY A 628 44.86 17.73 -28.49
CA GLY A 628 44.99 18.84 -29.46
C GLY A 628 46.08 19.87 -29.16
N PHE A 629 46.75 20.38 -30.20
CA PHE A 629 47.88 21.33 -30.15
C PHE A 629 47.49 22.80 -29.84
N THR A 630 46.27 23.07 -29.34
CA THR A 630 45.79 24.43 -29.07
C THR A 630 45.06 24.55 -27.73
N GLY A 631 45.66 25.27 -26.77
CA GLY A 631 44.94 26.07 -25.79
C GLY A 631 44.85 25.54 -24.35
N HIS A 632 45.42 26.34 -23.44
CA HIS A 632 45.42 26.35 -21.97
C HIS A 632 44.08 26.19 -21.21
N VAL A 633 43.08 25.50 -21.72
CA VAL A 633 41.79 25.32 -21.01
C VAL A 633 41.93 24.19 -20.00
N SER A 634 41.65 24.46 -18.72
CA SER A 634 41.68 23.42 -17.70
C SER A 634 40.59 22.37 -17.99
N ARG A 635 40.86 21.10 -17.67
CA ARG A 635 39.92 20.00 -17.91
C ARG A 635 38.53 20.23 -17.29
N GLY A 636 38.48 20.95 -16.17
CA GLY A 636 37.23 21.37 -15.51
C GLY A 636 36.45 22.43 -16.30
N GLU A 637 37.13 23.39 -16.94
CA GLU A 637 36.48 24.39 -17.80
C GLU A 637 35.93 23.78 -19.08
N ALA A 638 36.65 22.83 -19.69
CA ALA A 638 36.16 22.09 -20.85
C ALA A 638 34.91 21.27 -20.51
N MET A 639 34.89 20.61 -19.35
CA MET A 639 33.71 19.89 -18.85
C MET A 639 32.55 20.86 -18.58
N ARG A 640 32.80 22.02 -17.95
CA ARG A 640 31.77 23.02 -17.65
C ARG A 640 31.17 23.64 -18.92
N GLN A 641 31.97 23.86 -19.97
CA GLN A 641 31.45 24.29 -21.27
C GLN A 641 30.54 23.23 -21.90
N GLN A 642 30.89 21.95 -21.77
CA GLN A 642 30.06 20.87 -22.31
C GLN A 642 28.75 20.70 -21.54
N VAL A 643 28.78 20.84 -20.21
CA VAL A 643 27.56 20.88 -19.38
C VAL A 643 26.63 22.01 -19.84
N LYS A 644 27.17 23.20 -20.11
CA LYS A 644 26.40 24.34 -20.66
C LYS A 644 25.81 24.11 -22.06
N ARG A 645 26.31 23.13 -22.81
CA ARG A 645 25.76 22.77 -24.13
C ARG A 645 24.63 21.75 -24.02
N VAL A 646 24.73 20.82 -23.07
CA VAL A 646 23.73 19.77 -22.86
C VAL A 646 22.55 20.29 -22.03
N PHE A 647 22.83 21.07 -20.99
CA PHE A 647 21.83 21.62 -20.09
C PHE A 647 21.62 23.11 -20.34
N LYS A 648 20.35 23.52 -20.42
CA LYS A 648 19.99 24.93 -20.58
C LYS A 648 20.48 25.75 -19.39
N PRO A 649 20.86 27.04 -19.58
CA PRO A 649 21.27 27.92 -18.48
C PRO A 649 20.24 28.01 -17.34
N GLU A 650 18.95 28.00 -17.69
CA GLU A 650 17.84 27.99 -16.72
C GLU A 650 17.95 26.85 -15.72
N PHE A 651 18.24 25.63 -16.18
CA PHE A 651 18.41 24.46 -15.33
C PHE A 651 19.66 24.56 -14.45
N ILE A 652 20.79 24.98 -15.05
CA ILE A 652 22.07 25.11 -14.35
C ILE A 652 21.99 26.11 -13.19
N ASN A 653 21.29 27.23 -13.39
CA ASN A 653 21.17 28.29 -12.39
C ASN A 653 20.30 27.92 -11.18
N ARG A 654 19.59 26.79 -11.23
CA ARG A 654 18.75 26.28 -10.13
C ARG A 654 19.42 25.20 -9.30
N LEU A 655 20.54 24.67 -9.79
CA LEU A 655 21.34 23.71 -9.04
C LEU A 655 22.05 24.43 -7.88
N THR A 656 22.14 23.74 -6.74
CA THR A 656 22.97 24.13 -5.61
C THR A 656 24.45 24.11 -5.98
N ASP A 657 24.90 23.02 -6.60
CA ASP A 657 26.27 22.90 -7.13
C ASP A 657 26.36 21.87 -8.27
N ILE A 658 27.39 21.99 -9.10
CA ILE A 658 27.77 20.99 -10.11
C ILE A 658 29.02 20.28 -9.62
N VAL A 659 28.87 19.01 -9.27
CA VAL A 659 29.93 18.18 -8.68
C VAL A 659 30.64 17.40 -9.79
N THR A 660 31.90 17.74 -10.05
CA THR A 660 32.71 17.08 -11.08
C THR A 660 33.48 15.88 -10.52
N PHE A 661 33.33 14.72 -11.15
CA PHE A 661 34.04 13.49 -10.85
C PHE A 661 35.24 13.32 -11.77
N ARG A 662 36.38 12.91 -11.21
CA ARG A 662 37.59 12.63 -11.98
C ARG A 662 37.60 11.20 -12.53
N ASP A 663 38.40 10.99 -13.57
CA ASP A 663 38.64 9.66 -14.12
C ASP A 663 39.19 8.69 -13.08
N MET A 664 38.96 7.41 -13.34
CA MET A 664 39.58 6.34 -12.57
C MET A 664 41.07 6.29 -12.90
N ASP A 665 41.92 6.54 -11.90
CA ASP A 665 43.35 6.30 -11.99
C ASP A 665 43.71 4.89 -11.48
N LYS A 666 44.97 4.47 -11.70
CA LYS A 666 45.45 3.16 -11.28
C LYS A 666 45.39 2.98 -9.75
N THR A 667 45.56 4.07 -8.99
CA THR A 667 45.53 4.06 -7.53
C THR A 667 44.12 3.76 -7.01
N MET A 668 43.13 4.49 -7.53
CA MET A 668 41.71 4.31 -7.28
C MET A 668 41.28 2.90 -7.69
N ALA A 669 41.67 2.46 -8.89
CA ALA A 669 41.38 1.11 -9.38
C ALA A 669 41.92 0.02 -8.44
N THR A 670 43.14 0.19 -7.93
CA THR A 670 43.76 -0.73 -6.97
C THR A 670 42.96 -0.83 -5.67
N LEU A 671 42.53 0.32 -5.13
CA LEU A 671 41.72 0.38 -3.91
C LEU A 671 40.33 -0.26 -4.11
N ILE A 672 39.70 -0.01 -5.26
CA ILE A 672 38.41 -0.61 -5.61
C ILE A 672 38.53 -2.12 -5.72
N LEU A 673 39.56 -2.63 -6.42
CA LEU A 673 39.79 -4.07 -6.56
C LEU A 673 39.98 -4.73 -5.19
N ARG A 674 40.76 -4.12 -4.29
CA ARG A 674 40.91 -4.59 -2.90
C ARG A 674 39.58 -4.67 -2.17
N LYS A 675 38.75 -3.61 -2.26
CA LYS A 675 37.41 -3.58 -1.65
C LYS A 675 36.52 -4.70 -2.19
N LYS A 676 36.52 -4.92 -3.50
CA LYS A 676 35.71 -5.98 -4.16
C LYS A 676 36.16 -7.38 -3.75
N LEU A 677 37.47 -7.62 -3.65
CA LEU A 677 38.02 -8.88 -3.17
C LEU A 677 37.73 -9.11 -1.68
N ALA A 678 37.77 -8.07 -0.85
CA ALA A 678 37.38 -8.15 0.56
C ALA A 678 35.89 -8.55 0.69
N LEU A 679 34.99 -7.90 -0.06
CA LEU A 679 33.57 -8.27 -0.10
C LEU A 679 33.34 -9.72 -0.57
N LEU A 680 34.15 -10.21 -1.51
CA LEU A 680 34.13 -11.61 -1.93
C LEU A 680 34.64 -12.54 -0.81
N SER A 681 35.69 -12.14 -0.11
CA SER A 681 36.24 -12.85 1.04
C SER A 681 35.21 -12.98 2.17
N ASP A 682 34.46 -11.92 2.48
CA ASP A 682 33.43 -11.96 3.52
C ASP A 682 32.32 -12.97 3.19
N LYS A 683 31.88 -13.02 1.92
CA LYS A 683 30.91 -14.01 1.44
C LYS A 683 31.42 -15.44 1.55
N LEU A 684 32.71 -15.66 1.31
CA LEU A 684 33.35 -16.97 1.48
C LEU A 684 33.55 -17.32 2.96
N GLY A 685 33.79 -16.33 3.82
CA GLY A 685 33.91 -16.50 5.27
C GLY A 685 32.67 -17.11 5.92
N GLN A 686 31.47 -16.77 5.42
CA GLN A 686 30.21 -17.41 5.84
C GLN A 686 30.17 -18.92 5.56
N ARG A 687 31.00 -19.41 4.63
CA ARG A 687 31.18 -20.83 4.31
C ARG A 687 32.49 -21.39 4.89
N GLN A 688 33.08 -20.72 5.88
CA GLN A 688 34.35 -21.10 6.51
C GLN A 688 35.52 -21.20 5.51
N VAL A 689 35.49 -20.39 4.43
CA VAL A 689 36.56 -20.33 3.44
C VAL A 689 37.29 -18.99 3.53
N LYS A 690 38.60 -19.03 3.74
CA LYS A 690 39.48 -17.85 3.73
C LYS A 690 40.04 -17.64 2.33
N LEU A 691 39.79 -16.47 1.73
CA LEU A 691 40.33 -16.13 0.42
C LEU A 691 41.71 -15.47 0.55
N THR A 692 42.67 -15.98 -0.21
CA THR A 692 43.98 -15.35 -0.42
C THR A 692 44.23 -15.18 -1.90
N VAL A 693 44.71 -14.02 -2.32
CA VAL A 693 44.97 -13.70 -3.74
C VAL A 693 46.46 -13.40 -3.88
N SER A 694 47.14 -14.09 -4.79
CA SER A 694 48.56 -13.85 -5.08
C SER A 694 48.76 -12.49 -5.76
N GLN A 695 49.95 -11.90 -5.61
CA GLN A 695 50.25 -10.60 -6.23
C GLN A 695 50.11 -10.66 -7.77
N GLN A 696 50.51 -11.77 -8.39
CA GLN A 696 50.37 -11.99 -9.84
C GLN A 696 48.91 -12.04 -10.28
N ALA A 697 48.05 -12.73 -9.51
CA ALA A 697 46.61 -12.73 -9.77
C ALA A 697 45.99 -11.35 -9.58
N PHE A 698 46.40 -10.63 -8.52
CA PHE A 698 45.92 -9.27 -8.25
C PHE A 698 46.27 -8.31 -9.40
N ASP A 699 47.52 -8.29 -9.85
CA ASP A 699 47.97 -7.39 -10.93
C ASP A 699 47.30 -7.75 -12.27
N ARG A 700 47.04 -9.03 -12.52
CA ARG A 700 46.30 -9.47 -13.70
C ARG A 700 44.84 -9.02 -13.65
N LEU A 701 44.16 -9.18 -12.52
CA LEU A 701 42.80 -8.69 -12.32
C LEU A 701 42.71 -7.18 -12.49
N LEU A 702 43.70 -6.44 -11.96
CA LEU A 702 43.77 -5.00 -12.11
C LEU A 702 43.94 -4.59 -13.57
N THR A 703 44.81 -5.27 -14.31
CA THR A 703 45.07 -4.98 -15.73
C THR A 703 43.84 -5.26 -16.61
N LEU A 704 43.13 -6.36 -16.34
CA LEU A 704 41.91 -6.71 -17.08
C LEU A 704 40.71 -5.83 -16.69
N GLY A 705 40.61 -5.43 -15.42
CA GLY A 705 39.48 -4.65 -14.90
C GLY A 705 39.66 -3.14 -15.02
N PHE A 706 40.86 -2.64 -15.33
CA PHE A 706 41.12 -1.22 -15.53
C PHE A 706 40.86 -0.83 -16.99
N THR A 707 39.62 -0.41 -17.29
CA THR A 707 39.27 0.14 -18.60
C THR A 707 38.81 1.61 -18.47
N PRO A 708 39.30 2.53 -19.32
CA PRO A 708 38.86 3.92 -19.31
C PRO A 708 37.36 4.10 -19.63
N GLU A 709 36.79 3.18 -20.42
CA GLU A 709 35.42 3.28 -20.96
C GLU A 709 34.34 2.85 -19.96
N TYR A 710 34.61 1.81 -19.17
CA TYR A 710 33.60 1.17 -18.32
C TYR A 710 33.89 1.32 -16.82
N GLY A 711 35.04 1.87 -16.45
CA GLY A 711 35.39 2.21 -15.08
C GLY A 711 35.39 0.99 -14.15
N ALA A 712 34.96 1.19 -12.90
CA ALA A 712 34.93 0.12 -11.88
C ALA A 712 33.96 -1.03 -12.20
N ARG A 713 33.04 -0.87 -13.18
CA ARG A 713 32.07 -1.91 -13.55
C ARG A 713 32.74 -3.13 -14.18
N GLU A 714 33.86 -2.94 -14.89
CA GLU A 714 34.61 -4.07 -15.46
C GLU A 714 35.26 -4.94 -14.40
N MET A 715 35.59 -4.39 -13.23
CA MET A 715 36.16 -5.21 -12.15
C MET A 715 35.18 -6.27 -11.66
N ASP A 716 33.89 -5.93 -11.55
CA ASP A 716 32.86 -6.90 -11.17
C ASP A 716 32.70 -8.00 -12.24
N ARG A 717 32.80 -7.64 -13.53
CA ARG A 717 32.77 -8.59 -14.65
C ARG A 717 33.99 -9.50 -14.65
N VAL A 718 35.19 -8.95 -14.50
CA VAL A 718 36.43 -9.71 -14.48
C VAL A 718 36.45 -10.68 -13.31
N ILE A 719 36.09 -10.25 -12.10
CA ILE A 719 35.97 -11.15 -10.93
C ILE A 719 34.86 -12.19 -11.17
N GLY A 720 33.72 -11.76 -11.71
CA GLY A 720 32.56 -12.62 -11.98
C GLY A 720 32.83 -13.72 -13.00
N ASN A 721 33.59 -13.42 -14.06
CA ASN A 721 33.85 -14.36 -15.15
C ASN A 721 35.09 -15.23 -14.88
N ASN A 722 36.10 -14.70 -14.19
CA ASN A 722 37.39 -15.39 -14.04
C ASN A 722 37.58 -16.04 -12.67
N ILE A 723 37.04 -15.47 -11.59
CA ILE A 723 37.31 -15.92 -10.22
C ILE A 723 36.13 -16.70 -9.64
N LYS A 724 34.92 -16.15 -9.71
CA LYS A 724 33.72 -16.78 -9.13
C LYS A 724 33.44 -18.20 -9.67
N PRO A 725 33.60 -18.52 -10.97
CA PRO A 725 33.32 -19.86 -11.47
C PRO A 725 34.32 -20.90 -10.94
N LEU A 726 35.59 -20.51 -10.77
CA LEU A 726 36.62 -21.38 -10.19
C LEU A 726 36.33 -21.66 -8.71
N LEU A 727 35.97 -20.63 -7.95
CA LEU A 727 35.57 -20.77 -6.55
C LEU A 727 34.29 -21.60 -6.40
N MET A 728 33.30 -21.39 -7.27
CA MET A 728 32.05 -22.17 -7.27
C MET A 728 32.34 -23.66 -7.45
N ARG A 729 33.17 -24.03 -8.43
CA ARG A 729 33.56 -25.43 -8.66
C ARG A 729 34.28 -26.02 -7.44
N ALA A 730 35.21 -25.26 -6.85
CA ALA A 730 35.96 -25.71 -5.68
C ALA A 730 35.08 -25.85 -4.42
N LEU A 731 34.06 -25.01 -4.27
CA LEU A 731 33.10 -25.04 -3.15
C LEU A 731 32.09 -26.17 -3.28
N LEU A 732 31.56 -26.43 -4.49
CA LEU A 732 30.51 -27.44 -4.68
C LEU A 732 31.08 -28.85 -4.86
N PHE A 733 32.19 -28.98 -5.59
CA PHE A 733 32.70 -30.27 -6.05
C PHE A 733 34.16 -30.52 -5.65
N GLY A 734 34.81 -29.58 -4.96
CA GLY A 734 36.25 -29.60 -4.73
C GLY A 734 36.68 -29.62 -3.26
N SER A 735 37.95 -29.29 -3.07
CA SER A 735 38.66 -29.29 -1.78
C SER A 735 38.10 -28.29 -0.75
N LEU A 736 37.26 -27.33 -1.17
CA LEU A 736 36.71 -26.29 -0.31
C LEU A 736 35.27 -26.57 0.16
N SER A 737 34.74 -27.76 -0.12
CA SER A 737 33.37 -28.16 0.27
C SER A 737 33.12 -28.19 1.79
N LYS A 738 34.18 -28.36 2.59
CA LYS A 738 34.12 -28.36 4.07
C LYS A 738 34.79 -27.12 4.69
N GLY A 739 34.97 -26.05 3.93
CA GLY A 739 35.78 -24.89 4.34
C GLY A 739 37.26 -25.06 3.98
N GLY A 740 38.09 -24.08 4.34
CA GLY A 740 39.54 -24.12 4.08
C GLY A 740 40.12 -22.79 3.60
N ILE A 741 41.28 -22.83 2.94
CA ILE A 741 41.95 -21.65 2.39
C ILE A 741 41.90 -21.75 0.87
N ALA A 742 41.22 -20.81 0.23
CA ALA A 742 41.19 -20.68 -1.23
C ALA A 742 42.33 -19.75 -1.66
N THR A 743 43.32 -20.27 -2.39
CA THR A 743 44.40 -19.44 -2.93
C THR A 743 44.18 -19.20 -4.42
N VAL A 744 43.77 -17.99 -4.78
CA VAL A 744 43.67 -17.54 -6.17
C VAL A 744 45.06 -17.14 -6.65
N ASP A 745 45.53 -17.81 -7.69
CA ASP A 745 46.83 -17.60 -8.30
C ASP A 745 46.70 -17.43 -9.83
N CYS A 746 47.75 -16.96 -10.49
CA CYS A 746 47.78 -16.77 -11.94
C CYS A 746 49.00 -17.48 -12.52
N LYS A 747 48.79 -18.48 -13.38
CA LYS A 747 49.87 -19.18 -14.10
C LYS A 747 49.64 -19.03 -15.59
N ASP A 748 50.66 -18.59 -16.32
CA ASP A 748 50.63 -18.42 -17.78
C ASP A 748 49.43 -17.60 -18.28
N GLY A 749 49.00 -16.60 -17.49
CA GLY A 749 47.87 -15.73 -17.81
C GLY A 749 46.49 -16.32 -17.51
N VAL A 750 46.42 -17.53 -16.94
CA VAL A 750 45.18 -18.22 -16.55
C VAL A 750 45.04 -18.23 -15.03
N PHE A 751 43.85 -17.88 -14.54
CA PHE A 751 43.53 -17.94 -13.11
C PHE A 751 43.32 -19.38 -12.65
N VAL A 752 43.90 -19.72 -11.49
CA VAL A 752 43.75 -21.03 -10.86
C VAL A 752 43.44 -20.86 -9.37
N VAL A 753 42.63 -21.76 -8.82
CA VAL A 753 42.33 -21.82 -7.39
C VAL A 753 42.99 -23.07 -6.83
N LYS A 754 43.82 -22.91 -5.80
CA LYS A 754 44.43 -23.99 -5.02
C LYS A 754 43.74 -24.14 -3.68
#